data_AF-A0AAW1DRA6-F1
#
_entry.id   AF-A0AAW1DRA6-F1
#
_cell.length_a   1.000
_cell.length_b   1.000
_cell.length_c   1.000
_cell.angle_alpha   90.00
_cell.angle_beta   90.00
_cell.angle_gamma   90.00
#
_symmetry.space_group_name_H-M   'P 1'
#
loop_
_entity.id
_entity.type
_entity.pdbx_description
1 polymer ?
#
loop_
_entity_poly.entity_id
_entity_poly.type
_entity_poly.pdbx_seq_one_letter_code
_entity_poly.pdbx_strand_id
1 'polypeptide(L)'
;MDSHYINSNVEVIFSKRFSLTGIDCHEINTCNLFTSGPWMIKELQEMKHDLNRIKGKLNNYNLLKWHNHTRLTNRAGDIFKNLRKFKPELLTQAWIKFYEILSIFNLIPTFATKEFVFNSFHLCEAPGAFITALNHFIKLNHSSLQWKWFATTLNPYYEGNELNCMISDDRFIVNTLENWCFGSDYIGNIKDKELFYEILQKAEIIKPVHLITADGSIDCQENPGEQESAVSSLNYCEMVVALNILEKGGNFVMKIFTIFECQTVCLLYILHCSFKSIELIKPVCSKEGNSEVYVVCLDYFGKDHILPLLEILTDNYDKFTESKIGFSNEDLPVSFVNKIIECAKYFKFLQVSAIERNIRLYENKMNKKQRIILGRIRAAVAKQFISKYNIGFLPSEQCIVQDYSSYKFSLTYSSKDEDFSFADKILESTVDTEALLIRLKTKLACINVEWPSSEDVYWIDGPLSQNAEMDAVICMRIGRKIENLNSSVFCMSILIEARKMLENDIISNYQQIDSDENFLFNEWHFLNNNEELSGKHFLNFNNFKQFWLNNYYNQQLFVINEIINTLNSMKIGDSLIVKNFPLISQFNVGLVYILGNIFQRIGFVNPTDYGFGLIFYHLKSLTGYSYLNEAAELLKSHENTNRTIVSLVHIKELYREEFYKCITCINHAVLKLTSLHIIDLVVKEK
;
A
#
# COMPACT_ATOMS: atom_id res chain seq x y z
N MET A 1 -36.20 -25.41 -16.58
CA MET A 1 -36.15 -23.94 -16.36
C MET A 1 -34.90 -23.52 -15.59
N ASP A 2 -34.50 -24.22 -14.53
CA ASP A 2 -33.35 -23.79 -13.69
C ASP A 2 -31.97 -23.78 -14.41
N SER A 3 -31.64 -24.74 -15.29
CA SER A 3 -30.29 -24.76 -15.89
C SER A 3 -30.07 -23.67 -16.94
N HIS A 4 -31.07 -23.38 -17.79
CA HIS A 4 -31.00 -22.27 -18.74
C HIS A 4 -30.86 -20.93 -18.03
N TYR A 5 -31.59 -20.72 -16.93
CA TYR A 5 -31.46 -19.51 -16.12
C TYR A 5 -30.07 -19.38 -15.47
N ILE A 6 -29.50 -20.49 -14.99
CA ILE A 6 -28.14 -20.49 -14.43
C ILE A 6 -27.13 -20.15 -15.54
N ASN A 7 -27.19 -20.82 -16.69
CA ASN A 7 -26.24 -20.62 -17.78
C ASN A 7 -26.28 -19.18 -18.31
N SER A 8 -27.47 -18.60 -18.52
CA SER A 8 -27.56 -17.21 -18.97
C SER A 8 -26.98 -16.22 -17.94
N ASN A 9 -27.17 -16.46 -16.64
CA ASN A 9 -26.54 -15.66 -15.60
C ASN A 9 -25.02 -15.77 -15.61
N VAL A 10 -24.50 -16.97 -15.87
CA VAL A 10 -23.05 -17.19 -15.94
C VAL A 10 -22.48 -16.46 -17.16
N GLU A 11 -23.08 -16.58 -18.34
CA GLU A 11 -22.63 -15.89 -19.57
C GLU A 11 -22.52 -14.38 -19.38
N VAL A 12 -23.55 -13.75 -18.80
CA VAL A 12 -23.57 -12.30 -18.51
C VAL A 12 -22.42 -11.87 -17.61
N ILE A 13 -22.00 -12.72 -16.66
CA ILE A 13 -20.90 -12.41 -15.75
C ILE A 13 -19.56 -12.37 -16.50
N PHE A 14 -19.36 -13.21 -17.50
CA PHE A 14 -18.13 -13.29 -18.30
C PHE A 14 -18.10 -12.34 -19.52
N SER A 15 -19.18 -11.63 -19.80
CA SER A 15 -19.31 -10.78 -21.00
C SER A 15 -19.14 -9.28 -20.76
N LYS A 16 -18.67 -8.88 -19.57
CA LYS A 16 -18.56 -7.46 -19.14
C LYS A 16 -17.39 -6.73 -19.80
N ARG A 17 -17.47 -6.52 -21.12
CA ARG A 17 -16.42 -5.92 -21.95
C ARG A 17 -17.00 -4.92 -22.94
N PHE A 18 -16.19 -3.93 -23.32
CA PHE A 18 -16.55 -2.92 -24.30
C PHE A 18 -15.32 -2.56 -25.14
N SER A 19 -15.44 -2.57 -26.47
CA SER A 19 -14.33 -2.31 -27.39
C SER A 19 -14.41 -0.90 -27.97
N LEU A 20 -13.28 -0.19 -28.00
CA LEU A 20 -13.13 1.11 -28.68
C LEU A 20 -12.62 0.95 -30.13
N THR A 21 -13.02 -0.11 -30.83
CA THR A 21 -12.69 -0.30 -32.25
C THR A 21 -13.60 0.50 -33.19
N GLY A 22 -13.13 0.72 -34.42
CA GLY A 22 -13.94 1.31 -35.50
C GLY A 22 -14.01 2.84 -35.47
N ILE A 23 -13.04 3.47 -34.81
CA ILE A 23 -12.86 4.92 -34.78
C ILE A 23 -11.56 5.22 -35.52
N ASP A 24 -11.64 6.00 -36.59
CA ASP A 24 -10.44 6.45 -37.29
C ASP A 24 -9.61 7.35 -36.37
N CYS A 25 -8.33 7.02 -36.21
CA CYS A 25 -7.38 7.93 -35.56
C CYS A 25 -7.03 9.03 -36.57
N HIS A 26 -7.45 10.26 -36.26
CA HIS A 26 -6.93 11.44 -36.95
C HIS A 26 -5.55 11.81 -36.40
N GLU A 27 -4.76 12.56 -37.17
CA GLU A 27 -3.50 13.12 -36.66
C GLU A 27 -3.78 13.93 -35.38
N ILE A 28 -2.99 13.66 -34.33
CA ILE A 28 -3.15 14.34 -33.05
C ILE A 28 -2.69 15.79 -33.22
N ASN A 29 -3.61 16.74 -33.10
CA ASN A 29 -3.26 18.15 -33.04
C ASN A 29 -2.65 18.46 -31.66
N THR A 30 -1.34 18.61 -31.61
CA THR A 30 -0.61 18.90 -30.36
C THR A 30 -0.56 20.39 -30.00
N CYS A 31 -0.93 21.29 -30.91
CA CYS A 31 -0.79 22.74 -30.72
C CYS A 31 -1.67 23.29 -29.58
N ASN A 32 -2.79 22.62 -29.28
CA ASN A 32 -3.75 23.06 -28.27
C ASN A 32 -3.68 22.23 -26.96
N LEU A 33 -2.73 21.30 -26.84
CA LEU A 33 -2.65 20.43 -25.67
C LEU A 33 -2.35 21.26 -24.40
N PHE A 34 -3.10 21.03 -23.31
CA PHE A 34 -2.97 21.79 -22.05
C PHE A 34 -3.27 23.30 -22.14
N THR A 35 -3.95 23.76 -23.19
CA THR A 35 -4.32 25.19 -23.34
C THR A 35 -5.70 25.53 -22.77
N SER A 36 -6.57 24.54 -22.61
CA SER A 36 -7.97 24.70 -22.21
C SER A 36 -8.21 24.34 -20.75
N GLY A 37 -9.19 24.99 -20.14
CA GLY A 37 -9.68 24.64 -18.80
C GLY A 37 -10.70 23.49 -18.79
N PRO A 38 -11.17 23.07 -17.60
CA PRO A 38 -12.22 22.06 -17.41
C PRO A 38 -13.45 22.27 -18.29
N TRP A 39 -13.77 21.23 -19.05
CA TRP A 39 -14.98 21.15 -19.86
C TRP A 39 -15.79 19.92 -19.48
N MET A 40 -17.07 19.93 -19.85
CA MET A 40 -18.03 18.90 -19.49
C MET A 40 -18.81 18.45 -20.72
N ILE A 41 -18.96 17.15 -20.89
CA ILE A 41 -19.95 16.57 -21.81
C ILE A 41 -21.24 16.36 -21.01
N LYS A 42 -22.32 17.01 -21.45
CA LYS A 42 -23.60 17.06 -20.73
C LYS A 42 -24.11 15.66 -20.37
N GLU A 43 -24.13 14.74 -21.33
CA GLU A 43 -24.61 13.37 -21.14
C GLU A 43 -23.78 12.59 -20.12
N LEU A 44 -22.47 12.82 -20.06
CA LEU A 44 -21.58 12.18 -19.09
C LEU A 44 -21.86 12.70 -17.68
N GLN A 45 -22.08 14.00 -17.52
CA GLN A 45 -22.38 14.63 -16.23
C GLN A 45 -23.77 14.23 -15.71
N GLU A 46 -24.78 14.16 -16.58
CA GLU A 46 -26.09 13.59 -16.22
C GLU A 46 -25.95 12.14 -15.71
N MET A 47 -25.08 11.34 -16.35
CA MET A 47 -24.78 9.99 -15.90
C MET A 47 -24.05 9.94 -14.55
N LYS A 48 -23.11 10.86 -14.29
CA LYS A 48 -22.45 11.03 -13.00
C LYS A 48 -23.45 11.31 -11.89
N HIS A 49 -24.30 12.33 -12.08
CA HIS A 49 -25.33 12.71 -11.10
C HIS A 49 -26.29 11.56 -10.81
N ASP A 50 -26.76 10.88 -11.85
CA ASP A 50 -27.63 9.70 -11.70
C ASP A 50 -26.97 8.58 -10.91
N LEU A 51 -25.72 8.23 -11.25
CA LEU A 51 -25.01 7.14 -10.58
C LEU A 51 -24.74 7.50 -9.12
N ASN A 52 -24.34 8.73 -8.83
CA ASN A 52 -24.09 9.20 -7.47
C ASN A 52 -25.39 9.23 -6.65
N ARG A 53 -26.55 9.57 -7.25
CA ARG A 53 -27.87 9.42 -6.61
C ARG A 53 -28.17 7.96 -6.24
N ILE A 54 -27.85 7.00 -7.11
CA ILE A 54 -28.03 5.56 -6.82
C ILE A 54 -27.06 5.08 -5.73
N LYS A 55 -25.78 5.47 -5.80
CA LYS A 55 -24.79 5.17 -4.75
C LYS A 55 -25.21 5.74 -3.41
N GLY A 56 -25.78 6.95 -3.38
CA GLY A 56 -26.28 7.61 -2.18
C GLY A 56 -27.37 6.84 -1.44
N LYS A 57 -28.10 5.93 -2.11
CA LYS A 57 -29.04 5.01 -1.45
C LYS A 57 -28.34 4.10 -0.42
N LEU A 58 -27.02 3.92 -0.53
CA LEU A 58 -26.23 3.06 0.34
C LEU A 58 -25.78 3.76 1.64
N ASN A 59 -25.92 5.09 1.73
CA ASN A 59 -25.29 5.90 2.79
C ASN A 59 -25.71 5.51 4.22
N ASN A 60 -26.95 5.03 4.39
CA ASN A 60 -27.52 4.69 5.70
C ASN A 60 -27.38 3.20 6.06
N TYR A 61 -26.73 2.40 5.21
CA TYR A 61 -26.47 1.00 5.52
C TYR A 61 -25.20 0.89 6.37
N ASN A 62 -25.27 0.20 7.50
CA ASN A 62 -24.09 -0.18 8.28
C ASN A 62 -23.13 -0.99 7.40
N LEU A 63 -21.86 -0.54 7.34
CA LEU A 63 -20.86 -1.04 6.39
C LEU A 63 -20.59 -2.52 6.61
N LEU A 64 -20.38 -2.97 7.84
CA LEU A 64 -20.13 -4.38 8.16
C LEU A 64 -21.29 -5.29 7.69
N LYS A 65 -22.54 -4.92 8.01
CA LYS A 65 -23.73 -5.70 7.58
C LYS A 65 -23.87 -5.70 6.06
N TRP A 66 -23.64 -4.56 5.42
CA TRP A 66 -23.71 -4.42 3.96
C TRP A 66 -22.61 -5.19 3.24
N HIS A 67 -21.37 -5.13 3.71
CA HIS A 67 -20.24 -5.90 3.18
C HIS A 67 -20.47 -7.41 3.34
N ASN A 68 -20.98 -7.84 4.49
CA ASN A 68 -21.36 -9.23 4.70
C ASN A 68 -22.42 -9.68 3.70
N HIS A 69 -23.48 -8.89 3.50
CA HIS A 69 -24.52 -9.18 2.51
C HIS A 69 -23.96 -9.25 1.10
N THR A 70 -23.24 -8.23 0.64
CA THR A 70 -22.69 -8.17 -0.72
C THR A 70 -21.66 -9.28 -0.99
N ARG A 71 -20.91 -9.72 0.02
CA ARG A 71 -20.04 -10.90 -0.05
C ARG A 71 -20.84 -12.20 -0.25
N LEU A 72 -21.97 -12.34 0.45
CA LEU A 72 -22.87 -13.49 0.31
C LEU A 72 -23.57 -13.51 -1.04
N THR A 73 -24.02 -12.35 -1.55
CA THR A 73 -24.75 -12.21 -2.82
C THR A 73 -23.86 -12.08 -4.06
N ASN A 74 -22.54 -12.01 -3.88
CA ASN A 74 -21.58 -11.99 -4.97
C ASN A 74 -21.65 -13.30 -5.77
N ARG A 75 -21.99 -13.20 -7.06
CA ARG A 75 -22.12 -14.36 -7.96
C ARG A 75 -20.76 -15.01 -8.28
N ALA A 76 -19.67 -14.27 -8.13
CA ALA A 76 -18.29 -14.74 -8.29
C ALA A 76 -17.65 -15.20 -6.96
N GLY A 77 -18.37 -15.16 -5.84
CA GLY A 77 -17.77 -15.28 -4.50
C GLY A 77 -17.17 -16.65 -4.16
N ASP A 78 -17.43 -17.69 -4.95
CA ASP A 78 -16.84 -19.03 -4.74
C ASP A 78 -15.53 -19.24 -5.50
N ILE A 79 -15.15 -18.36 -6.44
CA ILE A 79 -13.91 -18.49 -7.21
C ILE A 79 -12.70 -18.53 -6.26
N PHE A 80 -12.58 -17.56 -5.37
CA PHE A 80 -11.44 -17.46 -4.44
C PHE A 80 -11.22 -18.75 -3.66
N LYS A 81 -12.30 -19.30 -3.05
CA LYS A 81 -12.23 -20.54 -2.28
C LYS A 81 -11.78 -21.73 -3.14
N ASN A 82 -12.27 -21.82 -4.37
CA ASN A 82 -11.95 -22.91 -5.28
C ASN A 82 -10.53 -22.81 -5.87
N LEU A 83 -9.96 -21.60 -5.93
CA LEU A 83 -8.59 -21.39 -6.41
C LEU A 83 -7.52 -21.75 -5.38
N ARG A 84 -7.83 -21.68 -4.07
CA ARG A 84 -6.86 -22.03 -3.00
C ARG A 84 -6.22 -23.40 -3.16
N LYS A 85 -6.94 -24.38 -3.73
CA LYS A 85 -6.42 -25.74 -3.95
C LYS A 85 -5.24 -25.80 -4.94
N PHE A 86 -5.12 -24.80 -5.82
CA PHE A 86 -4.01 -24.69 -6.77
C PHE A 86 -2.78 -23.97 -6.19
N LYS A 87 -2.87 -23.54 -4.92
CA LYS A 87 -1.82 -22.83 -4.18
C LYS A 87 -1.17 -21.64 -4.93
N PRO A 88 -1.95 -20.74 -5.56
CA PRO A 88 -1.37 -19.54 -6.16
C PRO A 88 -0.68 -18.66 -5.10
N GLU A 89 0.50 -18.14 -5.45
CA GLU A 89 1.25 -17.17 -4.66
C GLU A 89 0.46 -15.86 -4.52
N LEU A 90 0.38 -15.31 -3.31
CA LEU A 90 -0.32 -14.04 -3.03
C LEU A 90 -1.75 -13.97 -3.63
N LEU A 91 -2.56 -15.01 -3.40
CA LEU A 91 -3.95 -15.04 -3.89
C LEU A 91 -4.78 -13.91 -3.29
N THR A 92 -5.06 -12.89 -4.10
CA THR A 92 -5.94 -11.76 -3.77
C THR A 92 -7.04 -11.61 -4.82
N GLN A 93 -7.98 -10.67 -4.63
CA GLN A 93 -8.92 -10.33 -5.70
C GLN A 93 -8.20 -9.74 -6.92
N ALA A 94 -7.17 -8.92 -6.72
CA ALA A 94 -6.38 -8.34 -7.79
C ALA A 94 -5.70 -9.42 -8.64
N TRP A 95 -5.12 -10.45 -7.99
CA TRP A 95 -4.55 -11.63 -8.66
C TRP A 95 -5.55 -12.28 -9.62
N ILE A 96 -6.78 -12.52 -9.15
CA ILE A 96 -7.82 -13.20 -9.95
C ILE A 96 -8.28 -12.34 -11.12
N LYS A 97 -8.43 -11.02 -10.91
CA LYS A 97 -8.80 -10.07 -11.97
C LYS A 97 -7.74 -10.07 -13.08
N PHE A 98 -6.47 -10.01 -12.71
CA PHE A 98 -5.40 -9.94 -13.70
C PHE A 98 -5.17 -11.27 -14.41
N TYR A 99 -5.25 -12.40 -13.72
CA TYR A 99 -5.20 -13.72 -14.36
C TYR A 99 -6.31 -13.87 -15.40
N GLU A 100 -7.52 -13.38 -15.12
CA GLU A 100 -8.60 -13.33 -16.11
C GLU A 100 -8.25 -12.45 -17.31
N ILE A 101 -7.70 -11.25 -17.09
CA ILE A 101 -7.28 -10.35 -18.18
C ILE A 101 -6.21 -11.02 -19.05
N LEU A 102 -5.18 -11.63 -18.44
CA LEU A 102 -4.13 -12.39 -19.13
C LEU A 102 -4.69 -13.55 -19.97
N SER A 103 -5.76 -14.18 -19.50
CA SER A 103 -6.38 -15.31 -20.19
C SER A 103 -7.32 -14.90 -21.32
N ILE A 104 -7.82 -13.66 -21.30
CA ILE A 104 -8.72 -13.11 -22.32
C ILE A 104 -7.94 -12.43 -23.45
N PHE A 105 -6.88 -11.71 -23.11
CA PHE A 105 -6.11 -10.88 -24.03
C PHE A 105 -4.70 -11.44 -24.19
N ASN A 106 -4.17 -11.42 -25.42
CA ASN A 106 -2.81 -11.87 -25.67
C ASN A 106 -1.79 -10.80 -25.22
N LEU A 107 -1.58 -10.71 -23.90
CA LEU A 107 -0.70 -9.69 -23.29
C LEU A 107 0.79 -10.01 -23.40
N ILE A 108 1.15 -11.25 -23.76
CA ILE A 108 2.52 -11.65 -24.08
C ILE A 108 2.68 -11.57 -25.60
N PRO A 109 3.41 -10.56 -26.13
CA PRO A 109 3.52 -10.40 -27.57
C PRO A 109 4.19 -11.60 -28.25
N THR A 110 3.80 -11.87 -29.49
CA THR A 110 4.34 -13.04 -30.23
C THR A 110 5.84 -12.94 -30.46
N PHE A 111 6.41 -11.74 -30.59
CA PHE A 111 7.85 -11.55 -30.73
C PHE A 111 8.61 -11.95 -29.45
N ALA A 112 8.07 -11.63 -28.27
CA ALA A 112 8.61 -12.08 -26.98
C ALA A 112 8.69 -13.60 -26.90
N THR A 113 7.64 -14.30 -27.36
CA THR A 113 7.62 -15.77 -27.38
C THR A 113 8.62 -16.39 -28.35
N LYS A 114 8.94 -15.71 -29.46
CA LYS A 114 9.93 -16.18 -30.43
C LYS A 114 11.36 -16.00 -29.93
N GLU A 115 11.59 -14.93 -29.17
CA GLU A 115 12.89 -14.59 -28.60
C GLU A 115 13.14 -15.26 -27.25
N PHE A 116 12.13 -15.92 -26.68
CA PHE A 116 12.15 -16.54 -25.35
C PHE A 116 12.44 -15.56 -24.20
N VAL A 117 12.25 -14.25 -24.44
CA VAL A 117 12.47 -13.18 -23.46
C VAL A 117 11.18 -12.39 -23.32
N PHE A 118 10.76 -12.15 -22.08
CA PHE A 118 9.61 -11.33 -21.76
C PHE A 118 9.95 -10.47 -20.55
N ASN A 119 9.70 -9.18 -20.61
CA ASN A 119 9.97 -8.28 -19.48
C ASN A 119 8.75 -7.41 -19.21
N SER A 120 8.44 -7.19 -17.94
CA SER A 120 7.30 -6.38 -17.53
C SER A 120 7.66 -5.28 -16.53
N PHE A 121 6.85 -4.23 -16.50
CA PHE A 121 6.96 -3.16 -15.51
C PHE A 121 5.60 -2.93 -14.84
N HIS A 122 5.54 -2.94 -13.52
CA HIS A 122 4.28 -2.88 -12.77
C HIS A 122 4.21 -1.59 -11.93
N LEU A 123 3.30 -0.69 -12.30
CA LEU A 123 3.12 0.62 -11.68
C LEU A 123 2.08 0.55 -10.56
N CYS A 124 2.43 1.12 -9.41
CA CYS A 124 1.59 1.17 -8.21
C CYS A 124 1.07 -0.21 -7.77
N GLU A 125 1.98 -1.18 -7.74
CA GLU A 125 1.63 -2.61 -7.77
C GLU A 125 1.45 -3.27 -6.38
N ALA A 126 1.77 -2.57 -5.28
CA ALA A 126 1.71 -3.15 -3.94
C ALA A 126 0.35 -3.86 -3.67
N PRO A 127 0.36 -5.10 -3.15
CA PRO A 127 1.52 -5.83 -2.63
C PRO A 127 2.32 -6.67 -3.67
N GLY A 128 1.90 -6.75 -4.94
CA GLY A 128 2.51 -7.63 -5.95
C GLY A 128 1.57 -8.67 -6.58
N ALA A 129 0.26 -8.45 -6.52
CA ALA A 129 -0.73 -9.44 -6.91
C ALA A 129 -0.77 -9.70 -8.43
N PHE A 130 -0.55 -8.69 -9.27
CA PHE A 130 -0.47 -8.87 -10.72
C PHE A 130 0.85 -9.54 -11.09
N ILE A 131 1.95 -9.22 -10.40
CA ILE A 131 3.26 -9.86 -10.62
C ILE A 131 3.16 -11.37 -10.38
N THR A 132 2.62 -11.78 -9.24
CA THR A 132 2.46 -13.20 -8.88
C THR A 132 1.44 -13.92 -9.78
N ALA A 133 0.38 -13.25 -10.23
CA ALA A 133 -0.53 -13.77 -11.25
C ALA A 133 0.14 -13.97 -12.60
N LEU A 134 1.00 -13.03 -13.02
CA LEU A 134 1.77 -13.11 -14.26
C LEU A 134 2.77 -14.27 -14.21
N ASN A 135 3.49 -14.43 -13.10
CA ASN A 135 4.37 -15.58 -12.88
C ASN A 135 3.61 -16.88 -13.07
N HIS A 136 2.48 -17.04 -12.37
CA HIS A 136 1.66 -18.23 -12.44
C HIS A 136 1.19 -18.51 -13.88
N PHE A 137 0.74 -17.47 -14.58
CA PHE A 137 0.31 -17.59 -15.98
C PHE A 137 1.46 -18.00 -16.91
N ILE A 138 2.64 -17.38 -16.78
CA ILE A 138 3.83 -17.71 -17.59
C ILE A 138 4.26 -19.14 -17.32
N LYS A 139 4.36 -19.58 -16.05
CA LYS A 139 4.80 -20.94 -15.73
C LYS A 139 3.86 -22.02 -16.28
N LEU A 140 2.56 -21.76 -16.32
CA LEU A 140 1.59 -22.70 -16.87
C LEU A 140 1.53 -22.70 -18.40
N ASN A 141 1.66 -21.54 -19.05
CA ASN A 141 1.35 -21.40 -20.48
C ASN A 141 2.58 -21.12 -21.36
N HIS A 142 3.66 -20.60 -20.78
CA HIS A 142 4.86 -20.12 -21.47
C HIS A 142 6.13 -20.44 -20.67
N SER A 143 6.26 -21.69 -20.20
CA SER A 143 7.31 -22.10 -19.25
C SER A 143 8.75 -21.90 -19.75
N SER A 144 8.96 -21.74 -21.06
CA SER A 144 10.25 -21.47 -21.69
C SER A 144 10.67 -19.99 -21.66
N LEU A 145 9.77 -19.06 -21.34
CA LEU A 145 10.09 -17.64 -21.28
C LEU A 145 11.01 -17.32 -20.11
N GLN A 146 12.09 -16.59 -20.39
CA GLN A 146 12.85 -15.88 -19.40
C GLN A 146 12.13 -14.58 -19.07
N TRP A 147 11.70 -14.45 -17.82
CA TRP A 147 10.94 -13.30 -17.36
C TRP A 147 11.70 -12.48 -16.34
N LYS A 148 11.85 -11.18 -16.61
CA LYS A 148 12.30 -10.18 -15.63
C LYS A 148 11.22 -9.13 -15.43
N TRP A 149 11.18 -8.55 -14.24
CA TRP A 149 10.20 -7.52 -13.92
C TRP A 149 10.77 -6.47 -12.98
N PHE A 150 10.25 -5.26 -13.10
CA PHE A 150 10.40 -4.21 -12.09
C PHE A 150 9.03 -3.66 -11.70
N ALA A 151 8.96 -3.01 -10.54
CA ALA A 151 7.72 -2.44 -10.04
C ALA A 151 7.93 -1.14 -9.27
N THR A 152 6.90 -0.31 -9.19
CA THR A 152 6.84 0.88 -8.34
C THR A 152 5.63 0.83 -7.42
N THR A 153 5.73 1.49 -6.28
CA THR A 153 4.64 1.73 -5.35
C THR A 153 5.10 2.74 -4.30
N LEU A 154 4.18 3.37 -3.59
CA LEU A 154 4.52 4.12 -2.37
C LEU A 154 5.23 3.16 -1.41
N ASN A 155 6.41 3.56 -0.96
CA ASN A 155 7.27 2.70 -0.19
C ASN A 155 6.67 2.41 1.21
N PRO A 156 6.33 1.15 1.54
CA PRO A 156 5.80 0.81 2.87
C PRO A 156 6.84 0.97 3.99
N TYR A 157 8.12 1.11 3.64
CA TYR A 157 9.24 1.34 4.54
C TYR A 157 9.62 2.82 4.64
N TYR A 158 8.94 3.73 3.95
CA TYR A 158 9.13 5.16 4.20
C TYR A 158 8.09 5.64 5.19
N GLU A 159 8.52 5.83 6.43
CA GLU A 159 7.65 6.07 7.57
C GLU A 159 6.93 7.42 7.51
N GLY A 160 7.33 8.32 6.61
CA GLY A 160 6.59 9.54 6.28
C GLY A 160 5.37 9.33 5.37
N ASN A 161 5.21 8.16 4.75
CA ASN A 161 4.02 7.87 3.94
C ASN A 161 2.79 7.61 4.84
N GLU A 162 1.65 8.15 4.46
CA GLU A 162 0.39 7.94 5.17
C GLU A 162 -0.24 6.58 4.85
N LEU A 163 -0.72 5.88 5.88
CA LEU A 163 -1.31 4.55 5.78
C LEU A 163 -2.63 4.49 4.99
N ASN A 164 -3.37 5.59 4.92
CA ASN A 164 -4.57 5.73 4.11
C ASN A 164 -4.26 5.84 2.60
N CYS A 165 -3.02 6.20 2.24
CA CYS A 165 -2.60 6.44 0.86
C CYS A 165 -1.82 5.25 0.27
N MET A 166 -1.31 4.35 1.12
CA MET A 166 -0.47 3.22 0.69
C MET A 166 -1.02 1.86 1.12
N ILE A 167 -0.52 0.80 0.48
CA ILE A 167 -0.75 -0.58 0.91
C ILE A 167 0.43 -1.04 1.76
N SER A 168 0.17 -1.34 3.03
CA SER A 168 1.19 -1.77 3.99
C SER A 168 1.51 -3.26 3.96
N ASP A 169 0.78 -4.07 3.18
CA ASP A 169 1.08 -5.49 2.99
C ASP A 169 2.35 -5.65 2.15
N ASP A 170 3.44 -6.04 2.79
CA ASP A 170 4.78 -6.07 2.22
C ASP A 170 5.35 -7.48 2.08
N ARG A 171 4.56 -8.53 2.37
CA ARG A 171 5.02 -9.93 2.42
C ARG A 171 5.72 -10.41 1.15
N PHE A 172 5.32 -9.87 0.00
CA PHE A 172 5.97 -10.13 -1.29
C PHE A 172 7.09 -9.12 -1.56
N ILE A 173 6.85 -7.83 -1.25
CA ILE A 173 7.79 -6.73 -1.44
C ILE A 173 9.11 -6.99 -0.72
N VAL A 174 9.05 -7.34 0.57
CA VAL A 174 10.22 -7.56 1.42
C VAL A 174 11.18 -8.58 0.82
N ASN A 175 10.65 -9.60 0.14
CA ASN A 175 11.44 -10.67 -0.47
C ASN A 175 12.01 -10.33 -1.84
N THR A 176 11.49 -9.29 -2.48
CA THR A 176 11.78 -8.92 -3.86
C THR A 176 12.28 -7.48 -3.99
N LEU A 177 12.79 -6.87 -2.91
CA LEU A 177 13.14 -5.45 -2.80
C LEU A 177 14.00 -4.91 -3.95
N GLU A 178 14.90 -5.72 -4.51
CA GLU A 178 15.76 -5.33 -5.64
C GLU A 178 15.00 -4.99 -6.93
N ASN A 179 13.78 -5.54 -7.06
CA ASN A 179 12.88 -5.30 -8.18
C ASN A 179 11.98 -4.06 -7.99
N TRP A 180 11.93 -3.48 -6.79
CA TRP A 180 11.09 -2.32 -6.48
C TRP A 180 11.85 -1.01 -6.61
N CYS A 181 11.27 -0.07 -7.34
CA CYS A 181 11.78 1.28 -7.54
C CYS A 181 11.08 2.24 -6.56
N PHE A 182 11.74 2.57 -5.45
CA PHE A 182 11.25 3.52 -4.44
C PHE A 182 11.77 4.94 -4.61
N GLY A 183 12.62 5.18 -5.61
CA GLY A 183 13.27 6.48 -5.79
C GLY A 183 14.49 6.66 -4.89
N SER A 184 15.37 7.57 -5.26
CA SER A 184 16.48 8.01 -4.43
C SER A 184 16.01 8.68 -3.13
N ASP A 185 14.82 9.27 -3.12
CA ASP A 185 14.19 9.89 -1.96
C ASP A 185 13.51 8.87 -1.03
N TYR A 186 13.43 7.61 -1.48
CA TYR A 186 12.84 6.48 -0.80
C TYR A 186 11.32 6.55 -0.61
N ILE A 187 10.61 7.52 -1.20
CA ILE A 187 9.17 7.71 -0.98
C ILE A 187 8.32 6.77 -1.85
N GLY A 188 8.75 6.55 -3.09
CA GLY A 188 8.03 5.73 -4.07
C GLY A 188 6.80 6.38 -4.70
N ASN A 189 6.65 7.71 -4.61
CA ASN A 189 5.51 8.42 -5.18
C ASN A 189 5.70 8.65 -6.68
N ILE A 190 4.99 7.88 -7.51
CA ILE A 190 5.11 7.95 -8.97
C ILE A 190 4.78 9.33 -9.55
N LYS A 191 4.04 10.18 -8.84
CA LYS A 191 3.72 11.54 -9.30
C LYS A 191 4.94 12.47 -9.29
N ASP A 192 6.02 12.08 -8.62
CA ASP A 192 7.23 12.89 -8.51
C ASP A 192 8.11 12.75 -9.76
N LYS A 193 8.51 13.89 -10.33
CA LYS A 193 9.28 13.94 -11.57
C LYS A 193 10.68 13.31 -11.44
N GLU A 194 11.29 13.35 -10.25
CA GLU A 194 12.56 12.66 -9.98
C GLU A 194 12.40 11.15 -10.17
N LEU A 195 11.39 10.54 -9.53
CA LEU A 195 11.12 9.11 -9.66
C LEU A 195 10.78 8.72 -11.11
N PHE A 196 10.08 9.57 -11.86
CA PHE A 196 9.85 9.33 -13.28
C PHE A 196 11.16 9.07 -14.06
N TYR A 197 12.17 9.93 -13.92
CA TYR A 197 13.45 9.74 -14.61
C TYR A 197 14.20 8.50 -14.11
N GLU A 198 14.14 8.20 -12.81
CA GLU A 198 14.73 6.99 -12.24
C GLU A 198 14.05 5.71 -12.78
N ILE A 199 12.73 5.73 -12.98
CA ILE A 199 12.00 4.65 -13.64
C ILE A 199 12.49 4.45 -15.08
N LEU A 200 12.67 5.53 -15.85
CA LEU A 200 13.20 5.43 -17.22
C LEU A 200 14.57 4.73 -17.23
N GLN A 201 15.48 5.15 -16.34
CA GLN A 201 16.81 4.54 -16.21
C GLN A 201 16.73 3.07 -15.83
N LYS A 202 15.86 2.71 -14.88
CA LYS A 202 15.68 1.31 -14.47
C LYS A 202 15.10 0.47 -15.61
N ALA A 203 14.16 1.01 -16.40
CA ALA A 203 13.57 0.32 -17.53
C ALA A 203 14.59 -0.04 -18.61
N GLU A 204 15.62 0.79 -18.85
CA GLU A 204 16.72 0.47 -19.77
C GLU A 204 17.44 -0.84 -19.42
N ILE A 205 17.52 -1.21 -18.14
CA ILE A 205 18.20 -2.43 -17.66
C ILE A 205 17.51 -3.71 -18.15
N ILE A 206 16.18 -3.66 -18.36
CA ILE A 206 15.36 -4.83 -18.73
C ILE A 206 14.71 -4.67 -20.10
N LYS A 207 15.17 -3.73 -20.94
CA LYS A 207 14.65 -3.62 -22.30
C LYS A 207 14.84 -4.94 -23.08
N PRO A 208 13.90 -5.27 -24.00
CA PRO A 208 12.65 -4.56 -24.27
C PRO A 208 11.58 -4.81 -23.19
N VAL A 209 10.78 -3.79 -22.84
CA VAL A 209 9.65 -3.90 -21.91
C VAL A 209 8.38 -4.22 -22.70
N HIS A 210 7.79 -5.39 -22.48
CA HIS A 210 6.73 -5.96 -23.31
C HIS A 210 5.33 -5.72 -22.74
N LEU A 211 5.22 -5.64 -21.42
CA LEU A 211 3.96 -5.49 -20.72
C LEU A 211 4.13 -4.49 -19.59
N ILE A 212 3.22 -3.52 -19.53
CA ILE A 212 3.11 -2.62 -18.37
C ILE A 212 1.74 -2.82 -17.73
N THR A 213 1.70 -2.84 -16.41
CA THR A 213 0.45 -2.80 -15.66
C THR A 213 0.41 -1.59 -14.74
N ALA A 214 -0.77 -1.07 -14.50
CA ALA A 214 -1.02 0.04 -13.59
C ALA A 214 -2.28 -0.28 -12.77
N ASP A 215 -2.10 -0.56 -11.48
CA ASP A 215 -3.20 -0.85 -10.53
C ASP A 215 -3.22 0.17 -9.38
N GLY A 216 -2.78 1.40 -9.63
CA GLY A 216 -2.80 2.49 -8.66
C GLY A 216 -4.20 2.97 -8.29
N SER A 217 -4.35 3.45 -7.06
CA SER A 217 -5.56 4.09 -6.57
C SER A 217 -5.26 4.94 -5.35
N ILE A 218 -6.22 5.77 -4.95
CA ILE A 218 -6.18 6.61 -3.75
C ILE A 218 -7.44 6.29 -2.93
N ASP A 219 -7.34 6.29 -1.60
CA ASP A 219 -8.50 6.08 -0.75
C ASP A 219 -9.47 7.25 -0.85
N CYS A 220 -10.60 7.01 -1.52
CA CYS A 220 -11.66 7.99 -1.73
C CYS A 220 -12.88 7.71 -0.84
N GLN A 221 -12.71 7.03 0.30
CA GLN A 221 -13.82 6.68 1.18
C GLN A 221 -14.60 7.89 1.71
N GLU A 222 -13.98 9.06 1.86
CA GLU A 222 -14.68 10.29 2.28
C GLU A 222 -15.57 10.88 1.19
N ASN A 223 -15.16 10.75 -0.08
CA ASN A 223 -15.93 11.25 -1.21
C ASN A 223 -15.93 10.25 -2.40
N PRO A 224 -16.64 9.12 -2.26
CA PRO A 224 -16.65 8.07 -3.29
C PRO A 224 -17.37 8.49 -4.58
N GLY A 225 -18.05 9.64 -4.59
CA GLY A 225 -18.68 10.23 -5.77
C GLY A 225 -17.69 10.90 -6.73
N GLU A 226 -16.53 11.32 -6.21
CA GLU A 226 -15.48 12.05 -6.93
C GLU A 226 -14.21 11.22 -7.15
N GLN A 227 -14.30 9.89 -6.99
CA GLN A 227 -13.18 8.96 -7.12
C GLN A 227 -12.44 9.09 -8.47
N GLU A 228 -13.17 9.36 -9.56
CA GLU A 228 -12.58 9.53 -10.89
C GLU A 228 -11.62 10.72 -10.96
N SER A 229 -12.09 11.89 -10.52
CA SER A 229 -11.29 13.13 -10.47
C SER A 229 -10.08 12.94 -9.55
N ALA A 230 -10.28 12.35 -8.37
CA ALA A 230 -9.24 12.18 -7.36
C ALA A 230 -8.05 11.35 -7.86
N VAL A 231 -8.28 10.32 -8.71
CA VAL A 231 -7.20 9.48 -9.25
C VAL A 231 -6.67 9.93 -10.61
N SER A 232 -7.25 10.98 -11.21
CA SER A 232 -6.92 11.40 -12.58
C SER A 232 -5.44 11.74 -12.79
N SER A 233 -4.82 12.43 -11.81
CA SER A 233 -3.39 12.76 -11.83
C SER A 233 -2.49 11.51 -11.73
N LEU A 234 -2.91 10.52 -10.95
CA LEU A 234 -2.20 9.24 -10.85
C LEU A 234 -2.26 8.47 -12.18
N ASN A 235 -3.46 8.32 -12.75
CA ASN A 235 -3.64 7.64 -14.04
C ASN A 235 -2.83 8.33 -15.15
N TYR A 236 -2.77 9.66 -15.15
CA TYR A 236 -1.95 10.42 -16.07
C TYR A 236 -0.45 10.05 -15.93
N CYS A 237 0.09 10.07 -14.71
CA CYS A 237 1.48 9.71 -14.46
C CYS A 237 1.80 8.27 -14.87
N GLU A 238 0.90 7.33 -14.58
CA GLU A 238 1.03 5.91 -14.98
C GLU A 238 1.03 5.75 -16.51
N MET A 239 0.12 6.43 -17.22
CA MET A 239 0.09 6.44 -18.68
C MET A 239 1.38 7.04 -19.27
N VAL A 240 1.86 8.17 -18.78
CA VAL A 240 3.07 8.82 -19.33
C VAL A 240 4.32 7.97 -19.10
N VAL A 241 4.44 7.30 -17.95
CA VAL A 241 5.50 6.30 -17.73
C VAL A 241 5.37 5.16 -18.74
N ALA A 242 4.16 4.60 -18.89
CA ALA A 242 3.93 3.48 -19.79
C ALA A 242 4.33 3.79 -21.23
N LEU A 243 3.88 4.93 -21.77
CA LEU A 243 4.20 5.38 -23.13
C LEU A 243 5.69 5.68 -23.35
N ASN A 244 6.44 5.99 -22.30
CA ASN A 244 7.88 6.28 -22.42
C ASN A 244 8.76 5.01 -22.44
N ILE A 245 8.35 3.94 -21.73
CA ILE A 245 9.20 2.76 -21.53
C ILE A 245 8.73 1.51 -22.29
N LEU A 246 7.47 1.48 -22.75
CA LEU A 246 6.91 0.32 -23.45
C LEU A 246 7.54 0.15 -24.84
N GLU A 247 7.91 -1.08 -25.16
CA GLU A 247 8.43 -1.45 -26.47
C GLU A 247 7.34 -1.40 -27.54
N LYS A 248 7.71 -1.13 -28.79
CA LYS A 248 6.79 -1.22 -29.92
C LYS A 248 6.17 -2.62 -30.01
N GLY A 249 4.86 -2.68 -30.16
CA GLY A 249 4.08 -3.92 -30.13
C GLY A 249 3.84 -4.48 -28.72
N GLY A 250 4.31 -3.81 -27.67
CA GLY A 250 3.99 -4.13 -26.28
C GLY A 250 2.55 -3.79 -25.91
N ASN A 251 2.12 -4.23 -24.72
CA ASN A 251 0.76 -4.07 -24.21
C ASN A 251 0.74 -3.30 -22.88
N PHE A 252 -0.36 -2.63 -22.58
CA PHE A 252 -0.56 -1.87 -21.34
C PHE A 252 -1.92 -2.20 -20.71
N VAL A 253 -1.96 -2.42 -19.40
CA VAL A 253 -3.20 -2.65 -18.65
C VAL A 253 -3.30 -1.63 -17.53
N MET A 254 -4.37 -0.84 -17.50
CA MET A 254 -4.54 0.24 -16.52
C MET A 254 -5.90 0.17 -15.85
N LYS A 255 -5.93 0.29 -14.53
CA LYS A 255 -7.18 0.45 -13.78
C LYS A 255 -7.72 1.87 -13.97
N ILE A 256 -9.02 1.97 -14.18
CA ILE A 256 -9.79 3.21 -14.10
C ILE A 256 -11.05 2.98 -13.26
N PHE A 257 -11.83 4.04 -13.07
CA PHE A 257 -13.13 3.96 -12.42
C PHE A 257 -14.25 4.30 -13.41
N THR A 258 -14.93 5.42 -13.21
CA THR A 258 -15.90 5.95 -14.18
C THR A 258 -15.21 6.68 -15.33
N ILE A 259 -16.01 7.06 -16.34
CA ILE A 259 -15.56 7.77 -17.55
C ILE A 259 -16.52 8.95 -17.76
N PHE A 260 -16.64 9.80 -16.75
CA PHE A 260 -17.53 10.96 -16.76
C PHE A 260 -16.79 12.29 -16.86
N GLU A 261 -15.51 12.30 -16.49
CA GLU A 261 -14.67 13.49 -16.42
C GLU A 261 -13.79 13.65 -17.66
N CYS A 262 -13.60 14.91 -18.08
CA CYS A 262 -12.81 15.25 -19.26
C CYS A 262 -11.37 14.71 -19.22
N GLN A 263 -10.78 14.61 -18.03
CA GLN A 263 -9.43 14.06 -17.83
C GLN A 263 -9.37 12.59 -18.27
N THR A 264 -10.35 11.77 -17.88
CA THR A 264 -10.43 10.36 -18.29
C THR A 264 -10.72 10.24 -19.79
N VAL A 265 -11.59 11.10 -20.33
CA VAL A 265 -11.88 11.12 -21.78
C VAL A 265 -10.61 11.44 -22.58
N CYS A 266 -9.85 12.47 -22.18
CA CYS A 266 -8.58 12.82 -22.81
C CYS A 266 -7.55 11.69 -22.70
N LEU A 267 -7.43 11.07 -21.52
CA LEU A 267 -6.54 9.94 -21.30
C LEU A 267 -6.87 8.77 -22.24
N LEU A 268 -8.15 8.40 -22.36
CA LEU A 268 -8.57 7.33 -23.26
C LEU A 268 -8.31 7.68 -24.73
N TYR A 269 -8.41 8.96 -25.10
CA TYR A 269 -8.09 9.41 -26.46
C TYR A 269 -6.58 9.27 -26.75
N ILE A 270 -5.72 9.66 -25.81
CA ILE A 270 -4.26 9.47 -25.92
C ILE A 270 -3.93 8.00 -26.13
N LEU A 271 -4.52 7.12 -25.32
CA LEU A 271 -4.33 5.67 -25.43
C LEU A 271 -4.85 5.15 -26.78
N HIS A 272 -6.03 5.58 -27.22
CA HIS A 272 -6.60 5.22 -28.52
C HIS A 272 -5.67 5.58 -29.69
N CYS A 273 -5.03 6.75 -29.64
CA CYS A 273 -4.07 7.15 -30.67
C CYS A 273 -2.70 6.47 -30.55
N SER A 274 -2.40 5.85 -29.40
CA SER A 274 -1.08 5.27 -29.11
C SER A 274 -1.02 3.75 -29.38
N PHE A 275 -2.16 3.07 -29.41
CA PHE A 275 -2.26 1.62 -29.51
C PHE A 275 -3.18 1.20 -30.65
N LYS A 276 -2.98 0.00 -31.18
CA LYS A 276 -3.81 -0.54 -32.26
C LYS A 276 -5.24 -0.86 -31.82
N SER A 277 -5.42 -1.26 -30.57
CA SER A 277 -6.72 -1.65 -30.04
C SER A 277 -6.82 -1.34 -28.54
N ILE A 278 -7.97 -0.80 -28.14
CA ILE A 278 -8.30 -0.52 -26.75
C ILE A 278 -9.59 -1.27 -26.37
N GLU A 279 -9.49 -2.06 -25.30
CA GLU A 279 -10.59 -2.85 -24.75
C GLU A 279 -10.82 -2.45 -23.29
N LEU A 280 -12.07 -2.27 -22.88
CA LEU A 280 -12.43 -2.04 -21.49
C LEU A 280 -13.11 -3.28 -20.93
N ILE A 281 -12.71 -3.68 -19.72
CA ILE A 281 -13.22 -4.88 -19.05
C ILE A 281 -13.52 -4.61 -17.59
N LYS A 282 -14.65 -5.14 -17.10
CA LYS A 282 -14.90 -5.31 -15.67
C LYS A 282 -14.77 -6.79 -15.32
N PRO A 283 -13.61 -7.26 -14.82
CA PRO A 283 -13.37 -8.67 -14.53
C PRO A 283 -14.46 -9.29 -13.63
N VAL A 284 -14.66 -10.60 -13.72
CA VAL A 284 -15.66 -11.38 -12.99
C VAL A 284 -15.55 -11.16 -11.48
N CYS A 285 -14.32 -11.16 -10.95
CA CYS A 285 -14.06 -10.96 -9.53
C CYS A 285 -13.94 -9.50 -9.09
N SER A 286 -14.10 -8.52 -9.99
CA SER A 286 -14.29 -7.12 -9.58
C SER A 286 -15.65 -6.95 -8.91
N LYS A 287 -15.71 -6.21 -7.79
CA LYS A 287 -16.96 -6.01 -7.02
C LYS A 287 -18.01 -5.40 -7.94
N GLU A 288 -19.14 -6.07 -8.15
CA GLU A 288 -20.12 -5.66 -9.17
C GLU A 288 -20.65 -4.23 -8.97
N GLY A 289 -20.81 -3.78 -7.72
CA GLY A 289 -21.34 -2.46 -7.38
C GLY A 289 -20.30 -1.33 -7.31
N ASN A 290 -19.00 -1.60 -7.51
CA ASN A 290 -17.98 -0.55 -7.55
C ASN A 290 -17.77 -0.03 -8.99
N SER A 291 -17.10 1.11 -9.09
CA SER A 291 -16.83 1.78 -10.36
C SER A 291 -15.58 1.25 -11.08
N GLU A 292 -14.83 0.32 -10.49
CA GLU A 292 -13.58 -0.19 -11.06
C GLU A 292 -13.79 -0.92 -12.40
N VAL A 293 -12.99 -0.52 -13.40
CA VAL A 293 -12.89 -1.06 -14.75
C VAL A 293 -11.41 -1.07 -15.15
N TYR A 294 -10.99 -1.93 -16.06
CA TYR A 294 -9.63 -1.94 -16.61
C TYR A 294 -9.65 -1.60 -18.08
N VAL A 295 -8.72 -0.75 -18.51
CA VAL A 295 -8.38 -0.47 -19.90
C VAL A 295 -7.24 -1.41 -20.30
N VAL A 296 -7.39 -2.12 -21.40
CA VAL A 296 -6.41 -3.04 -21.96
C VAL A 296 -6.03 -2.52 -23.34
N CYS A 297 -4.81 -2.02 -23.44
CA CYS A 297 -4.23 -1.45 -24.64
C CYS A 297 -3.31 -2.46 -25.30
N LEU A 298 -3.56 -2.75 -26.58
CA LEU A 298 -2.89 -3.82 -27.32
C LEU A 298 -2.10 -3.26 -28.51
N ASP A 299 -0.91 -3.84 -28.72
CA ASP A 299 0.01 -3.51 -29.81
C ASP A 299 0.35 -2.00 -29.88
N TYR A 300 1.20 -1.52 -28.95
CA TYR A 300 1.69 -0.14 -28.94
C TYR A 300 2.38 0.23 -30.26
N PHE A 301 2.07 1.40 -30.82
CA PHE A 301 2.69 1.83 -32.08
C PHE A 301 4.19 2.18 -31.95
N GLY A 302 4.64 2.46 -30.73
CA GLY A 302 6.02 2.82 -30.41
C GLY A 302 6.19 4.32 -30.15
N LYS A 303 7.23 4.67 -29.39
CA LYS A 303 7.54 6.04 -28.97
C LYS A 303 7.61 7.03 -30.14
N ASP A 304 8.25 6.62 -31.24
CA ASP A 304 8.43 7.46 -32.42
C ASP A 304 7.11 7.88 -33.08
N HIS A 305 6.05 7.06 -32.96
CA HIS A 305 4.74 7.35 -33.54
C HIS A 305 4.04 8.54 -32.85
N ILE A 306 4.29 8.73 -31.56
CA ILE A 306 3.65 9.73 -30.72
C ILE A 306 4.64 10.76 -30.17
N LEU A 307 5.85 10.85 -30.72
CA LEU A 307 6.95 11.60 -30.11
C LEU A 307 6.59 13.07 -29.78
N PRO A 308 5.96 13.87 -30.68
CA PRO A 308 5.58 15.24 -30.36
C PRO A 308 4.56 15.33 -29.21
N LEU A 309 3.61 14.39 -29.16
CA LEU A 309 2.65 14.31 -28.06
C LEU A 309 3.38 13.94 -26.76
N LEU A 310 4.24 12.92 -26.81
CA LEU A 310 4.92 12.37 -25.64
C LEU A 310 5.86 13.38 -24.97
N GLU A 311 6.53 14.23 -25.75
CA GLU A 311 7.33 15.34 -25.22
C GLU A 311 6.49 16.30 -24.39
N ILE A 312 5.34 16.75 -24.91
CA ILE A 312 4.44 17.66 -24.19
C ILE A 312 3.86 16.99 -22.94
N LEU A 313 3.50 15.71 -23.02
CA LEU A 313 3.02 14.94 -21.86
C LEU A 313 4.10 14.86 -20.77
N THR A 314 5.35 14.60 -21.17
CA THR A 314 6.50 14.49 -20.25
C THR A 314 6.84 15.84 -19.62
N ASP A 315 6.74 16.95 -20.36
CA ASP A 315 6.98 18.30 -19.85
C ASP A 315 5.95 18.76 -18.80
N ASN A 316 4.76 18.15 -18.84
CA ASN A 316 3.66 18.38 -17.92
C ASN A 316 3.46 17.27 -16.87
N TYR A 317 4.43 16.35 -16.73
CA TYR A 317 4.33 15.16 -15.86
C TYR A 317 3.80 15.46 -14.44
N ASP A 318 4.47 16.35 -13.73
CA ASP A 318 4.19 16.77 -12.35
C ASP A 318 3.25 17.98 -12.26
N LYS A 319 2.83 18.51 -13.41
CA LYS A 319 1.99 19.70 -13.52
C LYS A 319 0.54 19.37 -13.81
N PHE A 320 0.21 18.10 -14.06
CA PHE A 320 -1.15 17.67 -14.33
C PHE A 320 -2.01 17.81 -13.06
N THR A 321 -2.79 18.88 -13.04
CA THR A 321 -3.72 19.20 -11.96
C THR A 321 -5.15 19.11 -12.47
N GLU A 322 -6.12 19.12 -11.56
CA GLU A 322 -7.55 19.18 -11.92
C GLU A 322 -7.90 20.31 -12.90
N SER A 323 -7.11 21.40 -12.89
CA SER A 323 -7.27 22.58 -13.75
C SER A 323 -6.60 22.51 -15.13
N LYS A 324 -5.74 21.53 -15.40
CA LYS A 324 -5.03 21.38 -16.68
C LYS A 324 -5.48 20.10 -17.38
N ILE A 325 -6.02 20.23 -18.59
CA ILE A 325 -6.57 19.09 -19.33
C ILE A 325 -5.82 18.87 -20.61
N GLY A 326 -5.70 17.60 -21.02
CA GLY A 326 -5.01 17.22 -22.25
C GLY A 326 -5.58 17.97 -23.46
N PHE A 327 -6.79 17.63 -23.89
CA PHE A 327 -7.42 18.17 -25.10
C PHE A 327 -8.58 19.10 -24.78
N SER A 328 -8.87 20.06 -25.66
CA SER A 328 -10.18 20.73 -25.67
C SER A 328 -11.26 19.76 -26.15
N ASN A 329 -12.53 20.07 -25.90
CA ASN A 329 -13.63 19.23 -26.39
C ASN A 329 -13.72 19.28 -27.93
N GLU A 330 -13.35 20.41 -28.54
CA GLU A 330 -13.36 20.61 -29.99
C GLU A 330 -12.27 19.81 -30.72
N ASP A 331 -11.15 19.51 -30.04
CA ASP A 331 -10.06 18.70 -30.60
C ASP A 331 -10.37 17.19 -30.60
N LEU A 332 -11.46 16.76 -29.95
CA LEU A 332 -11.86 15.35 -29.89
C LEU A 332 -12.79 14.97 -31.06
N PRO A 333 -12.52 13.86 -31.78
CA PRO A 333 -13.42 13.39 -32.82
C PRO A 333 -14.82 13.06 -32.27
N VAL A 334 -15.87 13.56 -32.93
CA VAL A 334 -17.26 13.32 -32.51
C VAL A 334 -17.59 11.82 -32.45
N SER A 335 -17.04 11.02 -33.38
CA SER A 335 -17.18 9.56 -33.39
C SER A 335 -16.57 8.92 -32.14
N PHE A 336 -15.40 9.40 -31.69
CA PHE A 336 -14.76 8.97 -30.45
C PHE A 336 -15.61 9.33 -29.23
N VAL A 337 -16.04 10.59 -29.12
CA VAL A 337 -16.88 11.07 -28.00
C VAL A 337 -18.17 10.25 -27.88
N ASN A 338 -18.84 9.96 -29.00
CA ASN A 338 -20.03 9.12 -29.02
C ASN A 338 -19.74 7.70 -28.49
N LYS A 339 -18.59 7.10 -28.86
CA LYS A 339 -18.20 5.78 -28.37
C LYS A 339 -17.89 5.80 -26.87
N ILE A 340 -17.28 6.86 -26.37
CA ILE A 340 -17.05 7.05 -24.93
C ILE A 340 -18.37 7.15 -24.17
N ILE A 341 -19.35 7.88 -24.69
CA ILE A 341 -20.69 7.95 -24.09
C ILE A 341 -21.35 6.56 -24.05
N GLU A 342 -21.27 5.77 -25.12
CA GLU A 342 -21.77 4.39 -25.14
C GLU A 342 -21.08 3.50 -24.09
N CYS A 343 -19.76 3.60 -24.00
CA CYS A 343 -18.95 2.87 -23.04
C CYS A 343 -19.34 3.22 -21.59
N ALA A 344 -19.44 4.51 -21.29
CA ALA A 344 -19.86 5.02 -19.99
C ALA A 344 -21.28 4.57 -19.63
N LYS A 345 -22.22 4.61 -20.58
CA LYS A 345 -23.59 4.08 -20.42
C LYS A 345 -23.59 2.60 -20.06
N TYR A 346 -22.78 1.80 -20.75
CA TYR A 346 -22.68 0.36 -20.53
C TYR A 346 -22.20 0.02 -19.11
N PHE A 347 -21.07 0.59 -18.66
CA PHE A 347 -20.55 0.31 -17.32
C PHE A 347 -21.42 0.90 -16.20
N LYS A 348 -22.03 2.08 -16.40
CA LYS A 348 -23.06 2.62 -15.49
C LYS A 348 -24.21 1.63 -15.32
N PHE A 349 -24.74 1.09 -16.42
CA PHE A 349 -25.86 0.13 -16.38
C PHE A 349 -25.51 -1.11 -15.56
N LEU A 350 -24.31 -1.68 -15.74
CA LEU A 350 -23.86 -2.84 -14.96
C LEU A 350 -23.78 -2.52 -13.46
N GLN A 351 -23.23 -1.36 -13.11
CA GLN A 351 -23.08 -0.95 -11.71
C GLN A 351 -24.43 -0.67 -11.04
N VAL A 352 -25.31 0.10 -11.68
CA VAL A 352 -26.66 0.40 -11.18
C VAL A 352 -27.44 -0.90 -10.95
N SER A 353 -27.43 -1.80 -11.95
CA SER A 353 -28.10 -3.10 -11.86
C SER A 353 -27.60 -3.92 -10.67
N ALA A 354 -26.29 -3.89 -10.38
CA ALA A 354 -25.72 -4.58 -9.25
C ALA A 354 -26.10 -3.95 -7.90
N ILE A 355 -26.06 -2.62 -7.78
CA ILE A 355 -26.43 -1.90 -6.55
C ILE A 355 -27.91 -2.16 -6.22
N GLU A 356 -28.80 -1.91 -7.17
CA GLU A 356 -30.25 -2.05 -6.94
C GLU A 356 -30.66 -3.49 -6.66
N ARG A 357 -30.04 -4.46 -7.35
CA ARG A 357 -30.21 -5.88 -7.03
C ARG A 357 -29.83 -6.18 -5.57
N ASN A 358 -28.71 -5.66 -5.09
CA ASN A 358 -28.26 -5.91 -3.71
C ASN A 358 -29.15 -5.24 -2.68
N ILE A 359 -29.60 -4.01 -2.92
CA ILE A 359 -30.58 -3.30 -2.07
C ILE A 359 -31.85 -4.15 -1.95
N ARG A 360 -32.43 -4.55 -3.09
CA ARG A 360 -33.64 -5.38 -3.12
C ARG A 360 -33.49 -6.68 -2.34
N LEU A 361 -32.35 -7.36 -2.47
CA LEU A 361 -32.07 -8.62 -1.77
C LEU A 361 -31.82 -8.42 -0.26
N TYR A 362 -31.31 -7.26 0.13
CA TYR A 362 -31.07 -6.90 1.53
C TYR A 362 -32.41 -6.62 2.23
N GLU A 363 -33.20 -5.69 1.69
CA GLU A 363 -34.46 -5.22 2.27
C GLU A 363 -35.51 -6.33 2.35
N ASN A 364 -35.67 -7.11 1.28
CA ASN A 364 -36.70 -8.15 1.21
C ASN A 364 -36.29 -9.49 1.84
N LYS A 365 -35.03 -9.61 2.30
CA LYS A 365 -34.39 -10.85 2.78
C LYS A 365 -34.46 -12.02 1.79
N MET A 366 -33.31 -12.55 1.38
CA MET A 366 -33.29 -13.72 0.48
C MET A 366 -34.02 -14.94 1.04
N ASN A 367 -35.00 -15.44 0.29
CA ASN A 367 -35.72 -16.68 0.62
C ASN A 367 -34.88 -17.93 0.33
N LYS A 368 -35.31 -19.09 0.84
CA LYS A 368 -34.56 -20.37 0.72
C LYS A 368 -34.28 -20.75 -0.74
N LYS A 369 -35.26 -20.57 -1.64
CA LYS A 369 -35.11 -20.88 -3.07
C LYS A 369 -34.06 -19.99 -3.75
N GLN A 370 -34.08 -18.68 -3.48
CA GLN A 370 -33.10 -17.73 -4.00
C GLN A 370 -31.68 -18.08 -3.53
N ARG A 371 -31.50 -18.44 -2.26
CA ARG A 371 -30.19 -18.87 -1.72
C ARG A 371 -29.66 -20.12 -2.43
N ILE A 372 -30.52 -21.11 -2.67
CA ILE A 372 -30.14 -22.33 -3.41
C ILE A 372 -29.73 -22.00 -4.85
N ILE A 373 -30.52 -21.18 -5.55
CA ILE A 373 -30.21 -20.76 -6.93
C ILE A 373 -28.88 -19.99 -6.97
N LEU A 374 -28.68 -19.03 -6.07
CA LEU A 374 -27.43 -18.28 -5.98
C LEU A 374 -26.24 -19.19 -5.70
N GLY A 375 -26.37 -20.17 -4.81
CA GLY A 375 -25.32 -21.16 -4.56
C GLY A 375 -24.96 -21.96 -5.81
N ARG A 376 -25.96 -22.37 -6.61
CA ARG A 376 -25.73 -23.04 -7.90
C ARG A 376 -25.03 -22.13 -8.92
N ILE A 377 -25.43 -20.85 -9.00
CA ILE A 377 -24.76 -19.86 -9.85
C ILE A 377 -23.30 -19.69 -9.43
N ARG A 378 -23.02 -19.49 -8.13
CA ARG A 378 -21.65 -19.30 -7.63
C ARG A 378 -20.76 -20.51 -7.93
N ALA A 379 -21.27 -21.72 -7.72
CA ALA A 379 -20.56 -22.95 -8.06
C ALA A 379 -20.31 -23.06 -9.58
N ALA A 380 -21.29 -22.75 -10.41
CA ALA A 380 -21.16 -22.78 -11.87
C ALA A 380 -20.15 -21.74 -12.37
N VAL A 381 -20.21 -20.50 -11.87
CA VAL A 381 -19.24 -19.43 -12.16
C VAL A 381 -17.83 -19.86 -11.77
N ALA A 382 -17.64 -20.42 -10.57
CA ALA A 382 -16.31 -20.89 -10.13
C ALA A 382 -15.77 -22.03 -11.00
N LYS A 383 -16.61 -23.00 -11.34
CA LYS A 383 -16.25 -24.10 -12.24
C LYS A 383 -15.85 -23.59 -13.61
N GLN A 384 -16.68 -22.73 -14.21
CA GLN A 384 -16.43 -22.17 -15.53
C GLN A 384 -15.18 -21.29 -15.54
N PHE A 385 -14.95 -20.48 -14.51
CA PHE A 385 -13.76 -19.63 -14.42
C PHE A 385 -12.48 -20.47 -14.50
N ILE A 386 -12.39 -21.51 -13.67
CA ILE A 386 -11.22 -22.40 -13.61
C ILE A 386 -11.03 -23.14 -14.93
N SER A 387 -12.09 -23.70 -15.51
CA SER A 387 -11.98 -24.46 -16.76
C SER A 387 -11.70 -23.57 -17.97
N LYS A 388 -12.32 -22.39 -18.03
CA LYS A 388 -12.19 -21.46 -19.16
C LYS A 388 -10.79 -20.86 -19.24
N TYR A 389 -10.18 -20.59 -18.10
CA TYR A 389 -8.86 -19.95 -18.01
C TYR A 389 -7.72 -20.93 -17.67
N ASN A 390 -8.00 -22.23 -17.76
CA ASN A 390 -7.04 -23.32 -17.57
C ASN A 390 -6.13 -23.15 -16.33
N ILE A 391 -6.72 -22.78 -15.19
CA ILE A 391 -5.94 -22.52 -13.97
C ILE A 391 -5.53 -23.86 -13.34
N GLY A 392 -4.22 -24.05 -13.22
CA GLY A 392 -3.60 -25.25 -12.65
C GLY A 392 -2.79 -24.98 -11.39
N PHE A 393 -2.33 -26.07 -10.77
CA PHE A 393 -1.43 -26.02 -9.61
C PHE A 393 -0.04 -25.52 -10.00
N LEU A 394 0.56 -24.67 -9.18
CA LEU A 394 1.94 -24.21 -9.33
C LEU A 394 2.79 -24.75 -8.16
N PRO A 395 3.86 -25.51 -8.43
CA PRO A 395 4.81 -25.95 -7.40
C PRO A 395 5.51 -24.76 -6.73
N SER A 396 5.85 -24.89 -5.43
CA SER A 396 6.47 -23.81 -4.65
C SER A 396 7.82 -23.36 -5.22
N GLU A 397 8.55 -24.25 -5.88
CA GLU A 397 9.85 -23.99 -6.50
C GLU A 397 9.74 -23.08 -7.73
N GLN A 398 8.52 -22.94 -8.28
CA GLN A 398 8.21 -22.07 -9.41
C GLN A 398 7.56 -20.73 -8.99
N CYS A 399 7.19 -20.59 -7.71
CA CYS A 399 6.82 -19.30 -7.14
C CYS A 399 8.04 -18.37 -7.09
N ILE A 400 7.79 -17.06 -7.08
CA ILE A 400 8.86 -16.07 -6.95
C ILE A 400 9.42 -16.15 -5.52
N VAL A 401 8.54 -16.25 -4.52
CA VAL A 401 8.90 -16.39 -3.10
C VAL A 401 8.55 -17.81 -2.64
N GLN A 402 9.58 -18.63 -2.41
CA GLN A 402 9.45 -20.08 -2.16
C GLN A 402 8.71 -20.44 -0.84
N ASP A 403 8.67 -19.54 0.14
CA ASP A 403 8.05 -19.76 1.46
C ASP A 403 7.05 -18.68 1.88
N TYR A 404 6.19 -18.22 0.97
CA TYR A 404 5.23 -17.15 1.25
C TYR A 404 4.31 -17.41 2.48
N SER A 405 4.00 -18.68 2.81
CA SER A 405 3.12 -19.04 3.93
C SER A 405 3.73 -18.88 5.33
N SER A 406 5.06 -18.71 5.45
CA SER A 406 5.73 -18.56 6.75
C SER A 406 5.61 -17.14 7.33
N TYR A 407 5.27 -16.14 6.49
CA TYR A 407 5.17 -14.74 6.91
C TYR A 407 3.88 -14.44 7.68
N LYS A 408 4.01 -14.26 8.99
CA LYS A 408 2.90 -13.85 9.88
C LYS A 408 2.76 -12.31 9.87
N PHE A 409 1.96 -11.81 8.95
CA PHE A 409 1.48 -10.41 8.88
C PHE A 409 0.63 -9.97 10.09
N SER A 410 0.41 -10.83 11.08
CA SER A 410 -0.61 -10.60 12.10
C SER A 410 -0.22 -9.57 13.16
N LEU A 411 1.07 -9.26 13.35
CA LEU A 411 1.50 -8.46 14.51
C LEU A 411 1.13 -6.97 14.37
N THR A 412 1.18 -6.40 13.18
CA THR A 412 0.92 -4.96 12.94
C THR A 412 -0.36 -4.69 12.15
N TYR A 413 -1.14 -5.74 11.87
CA TYR A 413 -2.40 -5.61 11.16
C TYR A 413 -3.49 -4.99 12.04
N SER A 414 -4.02 -3.84 11.61
CA SER A 414 -5.25 -3.27 12.17
C SER A 414 -6.44 -3.63 11.28
N SER A 415 -7.48 -4.23 11.86
CA SER A 415 -8.77 -4.37 11.16
C SER A 415 -9.39 -3.00 10.92
N LYS A 416 -9.94 -2.77 9.72
CA LYS A 416 -10.77 -1.58 9.47
C LYS A 416 -12.00 -1.63 10.36
N ASP A 417 -12.30 -0.52 11.02
CA ASP A 417 -13.58 -0.34 11.70
C ASP A 417 -14.66 -0.16 10.63
N GLU A 418 -15.70 -0.99 10.68
CA GLU A 418 -16.81 -0.99 9.74
C GLU A 418 -18.17 -0.98 10.47
N ASP A 419 -18.20 -0.77 11.79
CA ASP A 419 -19.46 -0.79 12.56
C ASP A 419 -20.20 0.55 12.56
N PHE A 420 -20.23 1.21 11.41
CA PHE A 420 -20.90 2.47 11.16
C PHE A 420 -21.42 2.51 9.73
N SER A 421 -22.33 3.43 9.43
CA SER A 421 -22.74 3.78 8.07
C SER A 421 -21.94 4.98 7.55
N PHE A 422 -21.99 5.24 6.25
CA PHE A 422 -21.35 6.44 5.69
C PHE A 422 -21.97 7.73 6.26
N ALA A 423 -23.30 7.74 6.48
CA ALA A 423 -23.98 8.85 7.13
C ALA A 423 -23.49 9.06 8.58
N ASP A 424 -23.26 7.99 9.34
CA ASP A 424 -22.71 8.08 10.70
C ASP A 424 -21.30 8.70 10.68
N LYS A 425 -20.47 8.35 9.69
CA LYS A 425 -19.12 8.91 9.52
C LYS A 425 -19.13 10.42 9.23
N ILE A 426 -20.07 10.89 8.40
CA ILE A 426 -20.25 12.33 8.17
C ILE A 426 -20.71 13.02 9.46
N LEU A 427 -21.66 12.44 10.18
CA LEU A 427 -22.12 12.99 11.46
C LEU A 427 -20.99 13.02 12.50
N GLU A 428 -20.09 12.04 12.49
CA GLU A 428 -18.93 12.01 13.38
C GLU A 428 -18.02 13.23 13.24
N SER A 429 -17.87 13.78 12.03
CA SER A 429 -17.13 15.02 11.83
C SER A 429 -17.76 16.24 12.52
N THR A 430 -18.96 16.08 13.09
CA THR A 430 -19.74 17.10 13.80
C THR A 430 -19.95 16.82 15.29
N VAL A 431 -19.41 15.69 15.81
CA VAL A 431 -19.55 15.27 17.21
C VAL A 431 -18.59 16.06 18.11
N ASP A 432 -18.96 16.28 19.38
CA ASP A 432 -18.07 16.93 20.34
C ASP A 432 -16.87 16.03 20.70
N THR A 433 -15.75 16.67 21.05
CA THR A 433 -14.45 16.01 21.32
C THR A 433 -14.51 14.88 22.36
N GLU A 434 -15.38 14.98 23.37
CA GLU A 434 -15.48 14.00 24.45
C GLU A 434 -16.02 12.65 23.98
N ALA A 435 -17.07 12.65 23.15
CA ALA A 435 -17.62 11.42 22.60
C ALA A 435 -16.62 10.72 21.65
N LEU A 436 -15.82 11.49 20.89
CA LEU A 436 -14.73 10.96 20.07
C LEU A 436 -13.66 10.28 20.95
N LEU A 437 -13.29 10.91 22.06
CA LEU A 437 -12.33 10.37 23.03
C LEU A 437 -12.81 9.09 23.70
N ILE A 438 -14.07 9.02 24.14
CA ILE A 438 -14.67 7.81 24.73
C ILE A 438 -14.66 6.64 23.73
N ARG A 439 -14.96 6.93 22.46
CA ARG A 439 -14.91 5.91 21.41
C ARG A 439 -13.48 5.44 21.17
N LEU A 440 -12.52 6.36 21.08
CA LEU A 440 -11.11 6.01 20.93
C LEU A 440 -10.62 5.16 22.11
N LYS A 441 -10.98 5.52 23.34
CA LYS A 441 -10.67 4.76 24.56
C LYS A 441 -11.18 3.31 24.46
N THR A 442 -12.42 3.14 23.99
CA THR A 442 -13.02 1.81 23.80
C THR A 442 -12.26 1.00 22.75
N LYS A 443 -11.89 1.61 21.61
CA LYS A 443 -11.08 0.96 20.57
C LYS A 443 -9.71 0.52 21.10
N LEU A 444 -9.01 1.40 21.81
CA LEU A 444 -7.71 1.11 22.40
C LEU A 444 -7.80 0.01 23.46
N ALA A 445 -8.86 -0.02 24.27
CA ALA A 445 -9.08 -1.05 25.28
C ALA A 445 -9.18 -2.47 24.69
N CYS A 446 -9.77 -2.60 23.49
CA CYS A 446 -9.92 -3.88 22.78
C CYS A 446 -8.62 -4.45 22.21
N ILE A 447 -7.55 -3.67 22.12
CA ILE A 447 -6.26 -4.13 21.59
C ILE A 447 -5.56 -4.97 22.66
N ASN A 448 -5.44 -6.28 22.46
CA ASN A 448 -4.71 -7.15 23.38
C ASN A 448 -3.20 -7.07 23.08
N VAL A 449 -2.39 -6.80 24.10
CA VAL A 449 -0.93 -6.77 23.99
C VAL A 449 -0.39 -7.77 25.01
N GLU A 450 0.17 -8.87 24.51
CA GLU A 450 0.72 -9.95 25.34
C GLU A 450 2.24 -9.90 25.32
N TRP A 451 2.85 -9.80 26.50
CA TRP A 451 4.29 -9.88 26.65
C TRP A 451 4.78 -11.33 26.34
N PRO A 452 5.85 -11.52 25.54
CA PRO A 452 6.27 -12.83 25.08
C PRO A 452 6.91 -13.73 26.16
N SER A 453 7.07 -13.28 27.39
CA SER A 453 7.66 -14.04 28.49
C SER A 453 6.89 -13.85 29.80
N SER A 454 7.09 -14.76 30.76
CA SER A 454 6.65 -14.57 32.15
C SER A 454 7.61 -13.69 32.96
N GLU A 455 8.82 -13.47 32.47
CA GLU A 455 9.88 -12.68 33.10
C GLU A 455 9.76 -11.18 32.74
N ASP A 456 10.25 -10.33 33.63
CA ASP A 456 10.30 -8.87 33.43
C ASP A 456 11.27 -8.44 32.32
N VAL A 457 12.23 -9.31 31.96
CA VAL A 457 13.19 -9.07 30.88
C VAL A 457 13.18 -10.24 29.90
N TYR A 458 12.94 -9.93 28.62
CA TYR A 458 13.09 -10.87 27.52
C TYR A 458 14.50 -10.74 26.92
N TRP A 459 15.32 -11.78 27.09
CA TRP A 459 16.69 -11.78 26.58
C TRP A 459 16.80 -12.42 25.20
N ILE A 460 17.57 -11.77 24.32
CA ILE A 460 17.97 -12.29 23.02
C ILE A 460 19.50 -12.35 22.98
N ASP A 461 20.06 -13.52 22.69
CA ASP A 461 21.50 -13.77 22.66
C ASP A 461 22.13 -13.31 21.33
N GLY A 462 23.37 -12.80 21.36
CA GLY A 462 24.08 -12.36 20.16
C GLY A 462 24.72 -13.52 19.37
N PRO A 463 25.04 -13.35 18.06
CA PRO A 463 24.66 -12.27 17.15
C PRO A 463 23.24 -12.49 16.63
N LEU A 464 22.49 -11.42 16.44
CA LEU A 464 21.14 -11.50 15.89
C LEU A 464 21.14 -12.19 14.51
N SER A 465 22.30 -12.28 13.82
CA SER A 465 22.59 -13.11 12.64
C SER A 465 23.61 -14.24 12.92
N GLN A 466 23.17 -15.44 13.31
CA GLN A 466 24.07 -16.58 13.51
C GLN A 466 24.89 -17.00 12.26
N ASN A 467 24.58 -16.49 11.06
CA ASN A 467 25.20 -16.91 9.79
C ASN A 467 25.54 -15.78 8.78
N ALA A 468 25.29 -14.49 9.09
CA ALA A 468 25.52 -13.40 8.13
C ALA A 468 26.58 -12.42 8.67
N GLU A 469 27.59 -12.13 7.86
CA GLU A 469 28.57 -11.08 8.12
C GLU A 469 27.86 -9.73 8.25
N MET A 470 28.27 -8.92 9.23
CA MET A 470 27.60 -7.65 9.56
C MET A 470 27.59 -6.67 8.37
N ASP A 471 28.63 -6.72 7.54
CA ASP A 471 28.74 -5.98 6.27
C ASP A 471 27.65 -6.34 5.25
N ALA A 472 27.10 -7.55 5.29
CA ALA A 472 26.01 -7.96 4.39
C ALA A 472 24.64 -7.49 4.88
N VAL A 473 24.52 -7.09 6.15
CA VAL A 473 23.25 -6.75 6.82
C VAL A 473 23.07 -5.24 6.95
N ILE A 474 24.15 -4.51 7.25
CA ILE A 474 24.12 -3.05 7.37
C ILE A 474 23.98 -2.44 5.98
N CYS A 475 22.94 -1.64 5.81
CA CYS A 475 22.59 -1.01 4.54
C CYS A 475 22.02 0.37 4.86
N MET A 476 22.91 1.36 4.97
CA MET A 476 22.52 2.74 5.24
C MET A 476 21.83 3.32 4.01
N ARG A 477 20.52 3.55 4.11
CA ARG A 477 19.70 4.12 3.04
C ARG A 477 19.47 5.59 3.34
N ILE A 478 19.82 6.43 2.37
CA ILE A 478 19.48 7.85 2.35
C ILE A 478 18.13 8.03 1.66
N GLY A 479 17.26 8.84 2.24
CA GLY A 479 15.96 9.21 1.70
C GLY A 479 15.58 10.63 2.10
N ARG A 480 14.35 11.06 1.83
CA ARG A 480 13.83 12.36 2.26
C ARG A 480 13.69 12.41 3.79
N LYS A 481 13.83 13.60 4.38
CA LYS A 481 13.60 13.83 5.81
C LYS A 481 12.15 13.49 6.19
N ILE A 482 12.00 12.75 7.29
CA ILE A 482 10.70 12.40 7.88
C ILE A 482 10.43 13.42 9.00
N GLU A 483 9.59 14.41 8.70
CA GLU A 483 9.14 15.39 9.70
C GLU A 483 8.15 14.75 10.67
N ASN A 484 7.15 14.05 10.13
CA ASN A 484 6.13 13.35 10.89
C ASN A 484 6.13 11.86 10.52
N LEU A 485 6.20 11.00 11.53
CA LEU A 485 6.08 9.56 11.40
C LEU A 485 4.60 9.21 11.20
N ASN A 486 4.27 8.87 9.96
CA ASN A 486 2.93 8.59 9.50
C ASN A 486 2.59 7.11 9.41
N SER A 487 3.61 6.26 9.38
CA SER A 487 3.50 4.81 9.33
C SER A 487 4.70 4.16 10.00
N SER A 488 4.54 2.92 10.44
CA SER A 488 5.64 2.09 10.90
C SER A 488 5.29 0.63 10.70
N VAL A 489 6.27 -0.14 10.21
CA VAL A 489 6.18 -1.60 10.15
C VAL A 489 6.36 -2.25 11.53
N PHE A 490 6.67 -1.48 12.57
CA PHE A 490 6.88 -1.95 13.94
C PHE A 490 5.71 -1.66 14.89
N CYS A 491 4.58 -1.17 14.37
CA CYS A 491 3.42 -0.84 15.18
C CYS A 491 2.11 -0.97 14.39
N MET A 492 1.04 -1.37 15.06
CA MET A 492 -0.31 -1.30 14.51
C MET A 492 -0.68 0.15 14.12
N SER A 493 -1.23 0.33 12.93
CA SER A 493 -1.66 1.64 12.41
C SER A 493 -2.62 2.38 13.34
N ILE A 494 -3.57 1.68 13.96
CA ILE A 494 -4.58 2.27 14.84
C ILE A 494 -3.96 2.99 16.05
N LEU A 495 -2.80 2.52 16.53
CA LEU A 495 -2.11 3.15 17.66
C LEU A 495 -1.38 4.43 17.25
N ILE A 496 -0.78 4.45 16.05
CA ILE A 496 -0.16 5.65 15.48
C ILE A 496 -1.23 6.71 15.21
N GLU A 497 -2.33 6.32 14.56
CA GLU A 497 -3.47 7.20 14.28
C GLU A 497 -4.08 7.77 15.57
N ALA A 498 -4.31 6.91 16.58
CA ALA A 498 -4.81 7.33 17.89
C ALA A 498 -3.88 8.37 18.54
N ARG A 499 -2.57 8.11 18.55
CA ARG A 499 -1.59 9.00 19.18
C ARG A 499 -1.54 10.36 18.49
N LYS A 500 -1.53 10.39 17.16
CA LYS A 500 -1.57 11.63 16.38
C LYS A 500 -2.80 12.47 16.66
N MET A 501 -3.98 11.85 16.71
CA MET A 501 -5.23 12.54 17.00
C MET A 501 -5.17 13.23 18.37
N LEU A 502 -4.60 12.55 19.38
CA LEU A 502 -4.43 13.13 20.71
C LEU A 502 -3.43 14.29 20.72
N GLU A 503 -2.28 14.14 20.06
CA GLU A 503 -1.23 15.16 20.04
C GLU A 503 -1.63 16.41 19.23
N ASN A 504 -2.20 16.23 18.03
CA ASN A 504 -2.48 17.33 17.12
C ASN A 504 -3.78 18.07 17.45
N ASP A 505 -4.85 17.36 17.83
CA ASP A 505 -6.18 17.95 17.95
C ASP A 505 -6.55 18.31 19.40
N ILE A 506 -5.87 17.72 20.38
CA ILE A 506 -6.29 17.81 21.79
C ILE A 506 -5.20 18.47 22.63
N ILE A 507 -3.99 17.92 22.69
CA ILE A 507 -2.92 18.51 23.53
C ILE A 507 -2.57 19.94 23.08
N SER A 508 -2.56 20.21 21.78
CA SER A 508 -2.35 21.56 21.23
C SER A 508 -3.37 22.61 21.72
N ASN A 509 -4.60 22.18 22.00
CA ASN A 509 -5.72 23.03 22.42
C ASN A 509 -5.83 23.16 23.95
N TYR A 510 -5.28 22.20 24.71
CA TYR A 510 -5.29 22.19 26.18
C TYR A 510 -3.88 22.52 26.70
N GLN A 511 -3.50 23.80 26.62
CA GLN A 511 -2.18 24.35 27.02
C GLN A 511 -1.80 24.11 28.51
N GLN A 512 -2.64 23.47 29.31
CA GLN A 512 -2.44 23.24 30.74
C GLN A 512 -2.36 21.77 31.16
N ILE A 513 -2.52 20.81 30.25
CA ILE A 513 -2.22 19.42 30.58
C ILE A 513 -0.71 19.30 30.55
N ASP A 514 -0.08 19.56 31.70
CA ASP A 514 1.31 19.21 31.94
C ASP A 514 1.40 17.68 31.94
N SER A 515 1.45 17.12 30.74
CA SER A 515 1.59 15.69 30.52
C SER A 515 2.88 15.15 31.11
N ASP A 516 3.80 16.02 31.55
CA ASP A 516 5.18 15.66 31.87
C ASP A 516 5.39 15.40 33.37
N GLU A 517 4.60 16.02 34.27
CA GLU A 517 4.79 15.84 35.73
C GLU A 517 4.12 14.59 36.32
N ASN A 518 3.05 14.07 35.71
CA ASN A 518 2.24 12.99 36.31
C ASN A 518 2.60 11.56 35.91
N PHE A 519 3.53 11.36 34.99
CA PHE A 519 4.13 10.03 34.76
C PHE A 519 5.25 9.80 35.78
N LEU A 520 4.90 9.57 37.05
CA LEU A 520 5.86 9.04 38.01
C LEU A 520 6.20 7.59 37.61
N PHE A 521 7.30 7.43 36.89
CA PHE A 521 7.87 6.12 36.55
C PHE A 521 8.30 5.46 37.86
N ASN A 522 7.82 4.25 38.13
CA ASN A 522 8.58 3.36 39.00
C ASN A 522 9.95 3.21 38.35
N GLU A 523 11.01 3.65 39.02
CA GLU A 523 12.33 3.24 38.58
C GLU A 523 12.31 1.71 38.55
N TRP A 524 12.79 1.08 37.48
CA TRP A 524 13.03 -0.36 37.48
C TRP A 524 14.12 -0.66 38.51
N HIS A 525 13.77 -0.63 39.80
CA HIS A 525 14.69 -0.72 40.92
C HIS A 525 15.46 -2.05 40.88
N PHE A 526 14.85 -3.08 40.28
CA PHE A 526 15.52 -4.35 39.99
C PHE A 526 16.73 -4.19 39.06
N LEU A 527 16.72 -3.26 38.08
CA LEU A 527 17.87 -3.01 37.20
C LEU A 527 19.02 -2.31 37.95
N ASN A 528 18.67 -1.39 38.85
CA ASN A 528 19.65 -0.69 39.68
C ASN A 528 20.35 -1.68 40.63
N ASN A 529 19.62 -2.65 41.17
CA ASN A 529 20.10 -3.62 42.16
C ASN A 529 20.57 -4.96 41.56
N ASN A 530 20.52 -5.16 40.24
CA ASN A 530 20.98 -6.41 39.63
C ASN A 530 22.52 -6.51 39.69
N GLU A 531 23.02 -7.46 40.49
CA GLU A 531 24.46 -7.73 40.68
C GLU A 531 25.12 -8.36 39.45
N GLU A 532 24.34 -8.94 38.52
CA GLU A 532 24.86 -9.57 37.29
C GLU A 532 25.32 -8.56 36.24
N LEU A 533 24.95 -7.28 36.38
CA LEU A 533 25.32 -6.20 35.47
C LEU A 533 26.59 -5.49 35.95
N SER A 534 27.74 -5.74 35.30
CA SER A 534 28.99 -5.00 35.56
C SER A 534 29.08 -3.68 34.81
N GLY A 535 29.75 -2.69 35.40
CA GLY A 535 30.10 -1.41 34.76
C GLY A 535 28.91 -0.73 34.10
N LYS A 536 27.89 -0.34 34.88
CA LYS A 536 26.60 0.15 34.35
C LYS A 536 26.72 1.57 33.79
N HIS A 537 26.28 1.75 32.55
CA HIS A 537 26.11 3.06 31.91
C HIS A 537 24.64 3.29 31.58
N PHE A 538 24.18 4.53 31.65
CA PHE A 538 22.76 4.87 31.49
C PHE A 538 22.57 5.92 30.40
N LEU A 539 21.67 5.65 29.47
CA LEU A 539 21.12 6.62 28.53
C LEU A 539 19.62 6.77 28.77
N ASN A 540 19.15 8.01 28.82
CA ASN A 540 17.73 8.29 29.05
C ASN A 540 17.21 9.32 28.05
N PHE A 541 16.25 8.89 27.23
CA PHE A 541 15.69 9.68 26.15
C PHE A 541 14.34 10.33 26.53
N ASN A 542 14.19 10.78 27.77
CA ASN A 542 12.95 11.38 28.28
C ASN A 542 12.39 12.54 27.43
N ASN A 543 13.24 13.35 26.79
CA ASN A 543 12.78 14.46 25.93
C ASN A 543 12.11 13.98 24.63
N PHE A 544 12.29 12.71 24.23
CA PHE A 544 11.64 12.14 23.04
C PHE A 544 10.16 11.86 23.25
N LYS A 545 9.67 11.90 24.50
CA LYS A 545 8.25 11.67 24.87
C LYS A 545 7.28 12.60 24.15
N GLN A 546 7.69 13.84 23.89
CA GLN A 546 6.87 14.85 23.22
C GLN A 546 6.96 14.77 21.68
N PHE A 547 7.85 13.92 21.14
CA PHE A 547 8.27 13.90 19.74
C PHE A 547 8.37 12.48 19.14
N TRP A 548 7.65 11.50 19.70
CA TRP A 548 7.67 10.12 19.16
C TRP A 548 7.33 10.07 17.68
N LEU A 549 6.41 10.94 17.26
CA LEU A 549 5.89 10.98 15.90
C LEU A 549 6.26 12.26 15.16
N ASN A 550 6.78 13.30 15.82
CA ASN A 550 7.01 14.62 15.23
C ASN A 550 8.49 15.03 15.38
N ASN A 551 9.04 15.76 14.40
CA ASN A 551 10.44 16.24 14.39
C ASN A 551 11.49 15.14 14.54
N TYR A 552 11.16 13.91 14.12
CA TYR A 552 11.98 12.72 14.32
C TYR A 552 13.41 12.85 13.74
N TYR A 553 13.52 13.38 12.51
CA TYR A 553 14.81 13.59 11.84
C TYR A 553 15.81 14.44 12.66
N ASN A 554 15.34 15.51 13.31
CA ASN A 554 16.22 16.47 14.00
C ASN A 554 17.00 15.82 15.14
N GLN A 555 16.53 14.67 15.62
CA GLN A 555 17.07 13.98 16.76
C GLN A 555 18.06 12.86 16.40
N GLN A 556 18.12 12.42 15.14
CA GLN A 556 18.92 11.26 14.74
C GLN A 556 20.41 11.45 15.05
N LEU A 557 20.95 12.64 14.73
CA LEU A 557 22.35 12.98 14.98
C LEU A 557 22.65 13.11 16.48
N PHE A 558 21.72 13.65 17.27
CA PHE A 558 21.86 13.72 18.72
C PHE A 558 21.92 12.32 19.34
N VAL A 559 20.96 11.46 19.02
CA VAL A 559 20.88 10.08 19.52
C VAL A 559 22.16 9.31 19.25
N ILE A 560 22.64 9.33 18.02
CA ILE A 560 23.80 8.52 17.64
C ILE A 560 25.08 9.01 18.33
N ASN A 561 25.24 10.33 18.48
CA ASN A 561 26.38 10.90 19.19
C ASN A 561 26.37 10.55 20.68
N GLU A 562 25.21 10.58 21.34
CA GLU A 562 25.09 10.16 22.75
C GLU A 562 25.46 8.68 22.95
N ILE A 563 25.03 7.82 22.01
CA ILE A 563 25.40 6.40 22.02
C ILE A 563 26.92 6.24 21.82
N ILE A 564 27.50 6.90 20.80
CA ILE A 564 28.94 6.84 20.52
C ILE A 564 29.77 7.34 21.70
N ASN A 565 29.41 8.48 22.28
CA ASN A 565 30.08 9.06 23.45
C ASN A 565 30.04 8.12 24.65
N THR A 566 28.91 7.44 24.87
CA THR A 566 28.78 6.47 25.96
C THR A 566 29.68 5.27 25.70
N LEU A 567 29.61 4.66 24.50
CA LEU A 567 30.45 3.53 24.10
C LEU A 567 31.96 3.84 24.22
N ASN A 568 32.38 5.08 23.94
CA ASN A 568 33.77 5.53 24.09
C ASN A 568 34.28 5.48 25.53
N SER A 569 33.39 5.61 26.51
CA SER A 569 33.74 5.55 27.93
C SER A 569 33.63 4.14 28.53
N MET A 570 33.05 3.19 27.79
CA MET A 570 32.82 1.82 28.22
C MET A 570 34.05 0.92 28.08
N LYS A 571 34.17 -0.05 28.99
CA LYS A 571 35.14 -1.15 28.92
C LYS A 571 34.46 -2.45 28.47
N ILE A 572 35.24 -3.38 27.94
CA ILE A 572 34.73 -4.74 27.66
C ILE A 572 34.17 -5.34 28.96
N GLY A 573 32.95 -5.87 28.89
CA GLY A 573 32.18 -6.36 30.05
C GLY A 573 31.24 -5.33 30.67
N ASP A 574 31.35 -4.04 30.34
CA ASP A 574 30.39 -3.03 30.81
C ASP A 574 29.00 -3.24 30.19
N SER A 575 27.95 -2.83 30.90
CA SER A 575 26.56 -2.93 30.44
C SER A 575 25.94 -1.56 30.19
N LEU A 576 25.12 -1.45 29.15
CA LEU A 576 24.41 -0.21 28.80
C LEU A 576 22.91 -0.38 29.02
N ILE A 577 22.31 0.49 29.85
CA ILE A 577 20.87 0.56 30.08
C ILE A 577 20.33 1.78 29.35
N VAL A 578 19.41 1.56 28.42
CA VAL A 578 18.75 2.61 27.64
C VAL A 578 17.29 2.71 28.05
N LYS A 579 16.85 3.89 28.51
CA LYS A 579 15.47 4.15 28.94
C LYS A 579 14.73 5.02 27.92
N ASN A 580 13.48 4.67 27.64
CA ASN A 580 12.54 5.47 26.84
C ASN A 580 13.01 5.80 25.40
N PHE A 581 13.74 4.87 24.77
CA PHE A 581 14.28 5.07 23.42
C PHE A 581 13.30 4.61 22.31
N PRO A 582 12.65 5.51 21.55
CA PRO A 582 11.51 5.15 20.70
C PRO A 582 11.86 4.08 19.67
N LEU A 583 11.10 2.99 19.64
CA LEU A 583 11.34 1.80 18.79
C LEU A 583 10.43 1.75 17.56
N ILE A 584 9.93 2.90 17.13
CA ILE A 584 8.90 2.98 16.08
C ILE A 584 9.50 3.22 14.68
N SER A 585 10.75 3.65 14.58
CA SER A 585 11.39 3.95 13.31
C SER A 585 12.45 2.92 12.92
N GLN A 586 12.64 2.70 11.62
CA GLN A 586 13.68 1.81 11.08
C GLN A 586 15.08 2.23 11.48
N PHE A 587 15.33 3.54 11.54
CA PHE A 587 16.63 4.03 12.00
C PHE A 587 16.88 3.66 13.48
N ASN A 588 15.92 3.88 14.38
CA ASN A 588 16.12 3.55 15.80
C ASN A 588 16.18 2.04 16.04
N VAL A 589 15.30 1.27 15.40
CA VAL A 589 15.33 -0.19 15.49
C VAL A 589 16.64 -0.73 14.89
N GLY A 590 17.15 -0.11 13.82
CA GLY A 590 18.47 -0.39 13.25
C GLY A 590 19.62 -0.09 14.22
N LEU A 591 19.58 1.01 14.97
CA LEU A 591 20.56 1.28 16.03
C LEU A 591 20.56 0.20 17.10
N VAL A 592 19.37 -0.22 17.55
CA VAL A 592 19.23 -1.31 18.53
C VAL A 592 19.77 -2.62 17.97
N TYR A 593 19.56 -2.91 16.69
CA TYR A 593 20.12 -4.08 16.03
C TYR A 593 21.65 -4.04 15.98
N ILE A 594 22.26 -2.90 15.60
CA ILE A 594 23.72 -2.73 15.57
C ILE A 594 24.30 -2.90 16.99
N LEU A 595 23.70 -2.25 17.98
CA LEU A 595 24.11 -2.39 19.38
C LEU A 595 23.95 -3.84 19.87
N GLY A 596 22.87 -4.53 19.52
CA GLY A 596 22.69 -5.95 19.86
C GLY A 596 23.81 -6.86 19.35
N ASN A 597 24.51 -6.47 18.29
CA ASN A 597 25.66 -7.19 17.77
C ASN A 597 27.01 -6.79 18.42
N ILE A 598 27.08 -5.61 19.05
CA ILE A 598 28.25 -5.10 19.81
C ILE A 598 28.32 -5.72 21.22
N PHE A 599 27.18 -6.13 21.76
CA PHE A 599 27.03 -6.71 23.11
C PHE A 599 26.82 -8.24 23.05
N GLN A 600 26.94 -8.91 24.20
CA GLN A 600 26.71 -10.35 24.29
C GLN A 600 25.24 -10.71 24.13
N ARG A 601 24.35 -9.91 24.73
CA ARG A 601 22.89 -10.12 24.71
C ARG A 601 22.16 -8.78 24.75
N ILE A 602 20.93 -8.75 24.26
CA ILE A 602 20.00 -7.63 24.47
C ILE A 602 18.80 -8.09 25.29
N GLY A 603 18.47 -7.34 26.33
CA GLY A 603 17.31 -7.53 27.18
C GLY A 603 16.25 -6.48 26.88
N PHE A 604 15.05 -6.92 26.52
CA PHE A 604 13.89 -6.06 26.37
C PHE A 604 13.10 -6.09 27.68
N VAL A 605 12.91 -4.93 28.30
CA VAL A 605 12.18 -4.83 29.56
C VAL A 605 10.68 -4.75 29.29
N ASN A 606 9.90 -5.52 30.03
CA ASN A 606 8.44 -5.55 29.95
C ASN A 606 7.86 -4.15 30.22
N PRO A 607 7.05 -3.59 29.29
CA PRO A 607 6.43 -2.28 29.44
C PRO A 607 5.17 -2.35 30.33
N THR A 608 5.30 -2.86 31.57
CA THR A 608 4.15 -3.04 32.49
C THR A 608 3.59 -1.73 33.02
N ASP A 609 4.46 -0.72 33.15
CA ASP A 609 4.13 0.64 33.58
C ASP A 609 4.37 1.63 32.42
N TYR A 610 4.20 2.91 32.68
CA TYR A 610 4.66 3.96 31.77
C TYR A 610 6.18 3.79 31.57
N GLY A 611 6.61 3.52 30.34
CA GLY A 611 8.03 3.36 29.98
C GLY A 611 8.46 1.99 29.51
N PHE A 612 9.63 1.93 28.90
CA PHE A 612 10.28 0.69 28.48
C PHE A 612 11.79 0.91 28.40
N GLY A 613 12.52 -0.19 28.60
CA GLY A 613 13.97 -0.17 28.72
C GLY A 613 14.60 -1.24 27.84
N LEU A 614 15.81 -0.96 27.40
CA LEU A 614 16.69 -1.91 26.74
C LEU A 614 17.94 -2.09 27.60
N ILE A 615 18.40 -3.32 27.71
CA ILE A 615 19.62 -3.68 28.43
C ILE A 615 20.56 -4.33 27.42
N PHE A 616 21.65 -3.66 27.12
CA PHE A 616 22.74 -4.23 26.34
C PHE A 616 23.75 -4.83 27.30
N TYR A 617 23.73 -6.16 27.40
CA TYR A 617 24.48 -6.93 28.39
C TYR A 617 25.89 -7.23 27.89
N HIS A 618 26.87 -6.75 28.66
CA HIS A 618 28.30 -6.98 28.47
C HIS A 618 28.84 -6.65 27.06
N LEU A 619 29.49 -5.51 26.95
CA LEU A 619 30.22 -5.11 25.75
C LEU A 619 31.24 -6.19 25.40
N LYS A 620 31.10 -6.85 24.24
CA LYS A 620 32.02 -7.92 23.81
C LYS A 620 33.08 -7.44 22.82
N SER A 621 32.73 -6.50 21.94
CA SER A 621 33.61 -6.03 20.86
C SER A 621 33.15 -4.70 20.30
N LEU A 622 34.08 -3.87 19.85
CA LEU A 622 33.78 -2.61 19.16
C LEU A 622 33.63 -2.80 17.63
N THR A 623 33.46 -4.02 17.13
CA THR A 623 33.36 -4.31 15.69
C THR A 623 32.14 -3.69 14.99
N GLY A 624 31.16 -3.16 15.72
CA GLY A 624 30.04 -2.37 15.16
C GLY A 624 30.20 -0.85 15.31
N TYR A 625 31.26 -0.40 15.96
CA TYR A 625 31.50 1.01 16.28
C TYR A 625 31.80 1.84 15.03
N SER A 626 32.45 1.26 14.01
CA SER A 626 32.70 1.92 12.72
C SER A 626 31.42 2.36 12.03
N TYR A 627 30.38 1.50 11.99
CA TYR A 627 29.11 1.84 11.34
C TYR A 627 28.35 2.94 12.07
N LEU A 628 28.46 3.03 13.39
CA LEU A 628 27.86 4.14 14.15
C LEU A 628 28.54 5.47 13.77
N ASN A 629 29.87 5.50 13.66
CA ASN A 629 30.59 6.70 13.22
C ASN A 629 30.25 7.06 11.76
N GLU A 630 30.24 6.08 10.86
CA GLU A 630 29.86 6.30 9.46
C GLU A 630 28.44 6.88 9.35
N ALA A 631 27.47 6.34 10.11
CA ALA A 631 26.13 6.89 10.16
C ALA A 631 26.10 8.33 10.72
N ALA A 632 26.89 8.64 11.75
CA ALA A 632 26.99 9.98 12.30
C ALA A 632 27.60 10.98 11.29
N GLU A 633 28.65 10.57 10.57
CA GLU A 633 29.27 11.36 9.50
C GLU A 633 28.29 11.61 8.34
N LEU A 634 27.55 10.59 7.91
CA LEU A 634 26.52 10.69 6.87
C LEU A 634 25.36 11.60 7.28
N LEU A 635 24.89 11.52 8.53
CA LEU A 635 23.87 12.44 9.03
C LEU A 635 24.38 13.88 9.01
N LYS A 636 25.61 14.10 9.46
CA LYS A 636 26.25 15.42 9.47
C LYS A 636 26.44 15.98 8.05
N SER A 637 26.83 15.14 7.08
CA SER A 637 27.00 15.59 5.70
C SER A 637 25.68 16.02 5.04
N HIS A 638 24.54 15.57 5.56
CA HIS A 638 23.20 15.87 5.04
C HIS A 638 22.41 16.87 5.88
N GLU A 639 22.98 17.42 6.95
CA GLU A 639 22.29 18.32 7.91
C GLU A 639 21.54 19.47 7.22
N ASN A 640 22.19 20.09 6.22
CA ASN A 640 21.67 21.23 5.44
C ASN A 640 20.91 20.84 4.16
N THR A 641 20.67 19.54 3.93
CA THR A 641 19.93 19.04 2.76
C THR A 641 18.49 18.70 3.14
N ASN A 642 17.66 18.23 2.20
CA ASN A 642 16.35 17.64 2.53
C ASN A 642 16.42 16.09 2.63
N ARG A 643 17.61 15.53 2.85
CA ARG A 643 17.86 14.09 2.91
C ARG A 643 18.34 13.69 4.31
N THR A 644 18.11 12.44 4.68
CA THR A 644 18.63 11.82 5.91
C THR A 644 18.74 10.31 5.77
N ILE A 645 19.36 9.65 6.75
CA ILE A 645 19.32 8.19 6.87
C ILE A 645 17.91 7.77 7.29
N VAL A 646 17.22 7.03 6.42
CA VAL A 646 15.87 6.48 6.68
C VAL A 646 15.94 5.06 7.25
N SER A 647 16.99 4.31 6.94
CA SER A 647 17.23 2.98 7.51
C SER A 647 18.73 2.70 7.60
N LEU A 648 19.16 2.00 8.64
CA LEU A 648 20.55 1.58 8.86
C LEU A 648 20.79 0.12 8.47
N VAL A 649 19.72 -0.69 8.49
CA VAL A 649 19.79 -2.15 8.41
C VAL A 649 18.76 -2.63 7.40
N HIS A 650 19.11 -3.64 6.62
CA HIS A 650 18.18 -4.22 5.65
C HIS A 650 16.90 -4.71 6.35
N ILE A 651 15.72 -4.29 5.87
CA ILE A 651 14.45 -4.53 6.59
C ILE A 651 14.15 -6.01 6.89
N LYS A 652 14.56 -6.94 6.01
CA LYS A 652 14.47 -8.40 6.25
C LYS A 652 15.08 -8.81 7.60
N GLU A 653 16.15 -8.16 8.02
CA GLU A 653 16.88 -8.48 9.24
C GLU A 653 16.16 -7.96 10.49
N LEU A 654 15.40 -6.87 10.33
CA LEU A 654 14.57 -6.32 11.41
C LEU A 654 13.27 -7.12 11.63
N TYR A 655 12.91 -8.01 10.69
CA TYR A 655 11.76 -8.93 10.80
C TYR A 655 12.07 -10.27 11.48
N ARG A 656 13.27 -10.46 12.01
CA ARG A 656 13.62 -11.69 12.76
C ARG A 656 12.64 -11.91 13.90
N GLU A 657 12.09 -13.12 13.99
CA GLU A 657 10.84 -13.38 14.70
C GLU A 657 10.83 -12.91 16.17
N GLU A 658 11.86 -13.24 16.97
CA GLU A 658 11.92 -12.84 18.39
C GLU A 658 12.17 -11.35 18.57
N PHE A 659 13.12 -10.78 17.82
CA PHE A 659 13.47 -9.37 17.85
C PHE A 659 12.26 -8.50 17.47
N TYR A 660 11.63 -8.79 16.33
CA TYR A 660 10.47 -8.07 15.82
C TYR A 660 9.25 -8.16 16.78
N LYS A 661 9.01 -9.33 17.39
CA LYS A 661 7.96 -9.50 18.42
C LYS A 661 8.18 -8.61 19.64
N CYS A 662 9.41 -8.52 20.16
CA CYS A 662 9.70 -7.68 21.32
C CYS A 662 9.48 -6.20 20.99
N ILE A 663 10.00 -5.74 19.83
CA ILE A 663 9.84 -4.37 19.36
C ILE A 663 8.36 -4.00 19.20
N THR A 664 7.59 -4.82 18.47
CA THR A 664 6.16 -4.58 18.24
C THR A 664 5.35 -4.60 19.54
N CYS A 665 5.62 -5.55 20.44
CA CYS A 665 4.97 -5.61 21.74
C CYS A 665 5.20 -4.34 22.58
N ILE A 666 6.45 -3.86 22.64
CA ILE A 666 6.79 -2.62 23.37
C ILE A 666 6.04 -1.44 22.76
N ASN A 667 6.13 -1.25 21.44
CA ASN A 667 5.45 -0.15 20.77
C ASN A 667 3.94 -0.19 21.02
N HIS A 668 3.33 -1.38 20.95
CA HIS A 668 1.90 -1.52 21.17
C HIS A 668 1.49 -1.18 22.60
N ALA A 669 2.21 -1.70 23.59
CA ALA A 669 1.92 -1.45 25.00
C ALA A 669 2.09 0.03 25.34
N VAL A 670 3.23 0.62 24.98
CA VAL A 670 3.58 2.00 25.35
C VAL A 670 2.63 3.00 24.70
N LEU A 671 2.35 2.89 23.40
CA LEU A 671 1.41 3.79 22.73
C LEU A 671 -0.01 3.60 23.28
N LYS A 672 -0.47 2.37 23.51
CA LYS A 672 -1.78 2.12 24.10
C LYS A 672 -1.90 2.75 25.49
N LEU A 673 -0.96 2.47 26.41
CA LEU A 673 -1.00 2.95 27.79
C LEU A 673 -0.93 4.48 27.88
N THR A 674 -0.01 5.09 27.13
CA THR A 674 0.15 6.55 27.11
C THR A 674 -1.05 7.26 26.48
N SER A 675 -1.60 6.74 25.39
CA SER A 675 -2.82 7.28 24.78
C SER A 675 -4.03 7.17 25.71
N LEU A 676 -4.24 6.02 26.38
CA LEU A 676 -5.33 5.86 27.35
C LEU A 676 -5.21 6.85 28.52
N HIS A 677 -3.99 7.06 29.02
CA HIS A 677 -3.74 8.02 30.10
C HIS A 677 -4.10 9.45 29.69
N ILE A 678 -3.67 9.90 28.51
CA ILE A 678 -4.00 11.24 27.99
C ILE A 678 -5.51 11.41 27.87
N ILE A 679 -6.22 10.39 27.36
CA ILE A 679 -7.68 10.42 27.27
C ILE A 679 -8.31 10.58 28.66
N ASP A 680 -7.82 9.82 29.65
CA ASP A 680 -8.34 9.89 31.02
C ASP A 680 -8.09 11.24 31.70
N LEU A 681 -6.98 11.93 31.38
CA LEU A 681 -6.72 13.29 31.86
C LEU A 681 -7.71 14.28 31.25
N VAL A 682 -7.85 14.28 29.91
CA VAL A 682 -8.72 15.22 29.19
C VAL A 682 -10.20 15.04 29.56
N VAL A 683 -10.64 13.80 29.76
CA VAL A 683 -12.04 13.51 30.15
C VAL A 683 -12.32 13.87 31.62
N LYS A 684 -11.32 13.86 32.52
CA LYS A 684 -11.49 14.23 33.93
C LYS A 684 -11.47 15.74 34.19
N GLU A 685 -10.88 16.54 33.29
CA GLU A 685 -10.81 18.01 33.42
C GLU A 685 -12.10 18.74 32.95
N LYS A 686 -13.05 18.02 32.34
CA LYS A 686 -14.41 18.49 32.04
C LYS A 686 -15.40 17.97 33.08
#